data_AF-F0M394-F1
#
_entry.id   AF-F0M394-F1
#
_cell.length_a   1.000
_cell.length_b   1.000
_cell.length_c   1.000
_cell.angle_alpha   90.00
_cell.angle_beta   90.00
_cell.angle_gamma   90.00
#
_symmetry.space_group_name_H-M   'P 1'
#
loop_
_entity.id
_entity.type
_entity.pdbx_description
1 polymer ?
#
loop_
_entity_poly.entity_id
_entity_poly.type
_entity_poly.pdbx_seq_one_letter_code
_entity_poly.pdbx_strand_id
1 'polypeptide(L)'
;MIQQSAAAETRTHPDGRTAIPRIALVGVHGFGERHLANLARLEAAGTLELVAVADPNPPAPGQLAGWVAVFNDLPQLLAAGPGVDVVILATPIQTHAPLALAALSAGKDVYVEKPPVASIAQFKEVLDAAAAAGRLVQAGFQSLGSHALPAIRSLVDSGGIGEVLGLSATGEWVRTKAYFKRSRWAGKRSLDGVDVVDGVATNALAHAVATGLHLAGAHTMADVESVETDLYRAHGTESDDTSIIRVRTAGGSTLLCGLTLCAQEQQRPFVTVHGTRGEITLFYTEDEVVISTPDGERRETFGRTDLLENLLAARSNGAPLLCALADTGAFTTVLEAIRTAPAPQPISPGHISWEGEGDDAHPVVRGIGPLIERAVKAQATFAELGVPWARKLPPVRTLTLDGKAVADYQDGSRIRAVSSPRPYLHPVRTLAGTVVTDHQPLDHVWHLGAGVALQDVDGINFWGGRTYTRAAGQYVWRPDHGRITIRDAAVEQTDATERQEGRLQETLSWDGPDGAPVLLEDRTWTWAGVSASTWRLSLDFALSPAGDRPVSLGSPGSNGRFEGGYGGFFWRLPACEGAQVWTPAGTGESEIHGSVTPWLAWAGTFDGGGATLIFVASEGSADPWFVRVDGYPGVGQSLAWDTPVIAEPGHPVQRGITVFVADGILGTTDIEALINQQGNLHEPDNS
;
A
#
# COMPACT_ATOMS: atom_id res chain seq x y z
N MET A 1 4.89 53.81 14.80
CA MET A 1 5.51 53.28 16.03
C MET A 1 6.23 52.00 15.62
N ILE A 2 7.55 52.07 15.48
CA ILE A 2 8.38 51.04 14.84
C ILE A 2 8.88 50.11 15.95
N GLN A 3 8.48 48.83 15.92
CA GLN A 3 9.04 47.79 16.78
C GLN A 3 10.33 47.27 16.13
N GLN A 4 11.45 47.47 16.83
CA GLN A 4 12.76 46.91 16.48
C GLN A 4 12.76 45.40 16.73
N SER A 5 13.21 44.66 15.72
CA SER A 5 13.57 43.24 15.84
C SER A 5 14.89 43.14 16.61
N ALA A 6 14.91 42.32 17.66
CA ALA A 6 16.13 42.01 18.40
C ALA A 6 16.90 40.94 17.62
N ALA A 7 18.04 41.31 17.02
CA ALA A 7 18.99 40.38 16.43
C ALA A 7 19.73 39.62 17.54
N ALA A 8 19.91 38.31 17.36
CA ALA A 8 20.72 37.48 18.25
C ALA A 8 22.20 37.90 18.15
N GLU A 9 22.76 38.42 19.23
CA GLU A 9 24.19 38.77 19.31
C GLU A 9 25.06 37.51 19.23
N THR A 10 25.77 37.35 18.11
CA THR A 10 26.78 36.31 17.93
C THR A 10 27.97 36.62 18.84
N ARG A 11 28.34 35.71 19.74
CA ARG A 11 29.57 35.85 20.55
C ARG A 11 30.79 35.75 19.64
N THR A 12 31.32 36.90 19.22
CA THR A 12 32.58 37.01 18.49
C THR A 12 33.75 36.97 19.46
N HIS A 13 34.74 36.09 19.23
CA HIS A 13 36.03 36.18 19.90
C HIS A 13 36.72 37.51 19.54
N PRO A 14 37.64 38.05 20.38
CA PRO A 14 38.34 39.30 20.13
C PRO A 14 39.07 39.38 18.77
N ASP A 15 39.39 38.23 18.17
CA ASP A 15 40.09 38.11 16.88
C ASP A 15 39.14 37.91 15.67
N GLY A 16 37.84 38.16 15.81
CA GLY A 16 36.87 38.12 14.68
C GLY A 16 36.49 36.72 14.18
N ARG A 17 36.91 35.64 14.87
CA ARG A 17 36.46 34.27 14.60
C ARG A 17 35.16 33.99 15.37
N THR A 18 34.15 33.41 14.70
CA THR A 18 32.99 32.84 15.38
C THR A 18 33.44 31.73 16.32
N ALA A 19 32.97 31.74 17.57
CA ALA A 19 33.33 30.71 18.55
C ALA A 19 32.94 29.32 18.05
N ILE A 20 33.89 28.37 18.15
CA ILE A 20 33.68 26.97 17.74
C ILE A 20 32.53 26.38 18.60
N PRO A 21 31.49 25.78 17.99
CA PRO A 21 30.38 25.21 18.73
C PRO A 21 30.81 24.09 19.68
N ARG A 22 30.32 24.14 20.92
CA ARG A 22 30.62 23.17 21.98
C ARG A 22 29.46 22.19 22.16
N ILE A 23 29.74 20.89 22.06
CA ILE A 23 28.73 19.84 21.96
C ILE A 23 28.73 18.96 23.22
N ALA A 24 27.53 18.55 23.64
CA ALA A 24 27.34 17.44 24.57
C ALA A 24 26.62 16.27 23.91
N LEU A 25 27.04 15.04 24.19
CA LEU A 25 26.35 13.82 23.76
C LEU A 25 25.70 13.12 24.95
N VAL A 26 24.39 12.86 24.86
CA VAL A 26 23.62 12.09 25.85
C VAL A 26 23.25 10.75 25.22
N GLY A 27 23.67 9.64 25.86
CA GLY A 27 23.61 8.30 25.27
C GLY A 27 24.84 8.03 24.40
N VAL A 28 25.84 7.33 24.95
CA VAL A 28 27.14 7.09 24.27
C VAL A 28 27.28 5.70 23.67
N HIS A 29 26.33 4.80 23.95
CA HIS A 29 26.32 3.41 23.48
C HIS A 29 25.41 3.22 22.25
N GLY A 30 25.57 2.12 21.55
CA GLY A 30 24.72 1.78 20.40
C GLY A 30 24.86 2.81 19.28
N PHE A 31 23.80 3.57 18.98
CA PHE A 31 23.91 4.64 17.97
C PHE A 31 24.73 5.85 18.46
N GLY A 32 24.87 6.03 19.78
CA GLY A 32 25.78 7.02 20.37
C GLY A 32 27.23 6.84 19.94
N GLU A 33 27.68 5.61 19.67
CA GLU A 33 29.03 5.33 19.18
C GLU A 33 29.26 5.90 17.78
N ARG A 34 28.22 5.91 16.93
CA ARG A 34 28.27 6.54 15.61
C ARG A 34 28.36 8.06 15.73
N HIS A 35 27.65 8.64 16.69
CA HIS A 35 27.77 10.05 17.02
C HIS A 35 29.17 10.40 17.53
N LEU A 36 29.76 9.59 18.42
CA LEU A 36 31.14 9.78 18.87
C LEU A 36 32.14 9.76 17.70
N ALA A 37 32.00 8.80 16.78
CA ALA A 37 32.84 8.74 15.59
C ALA A 37 32.68 9.98 14.68
N ASN A 38 31.45 10.45 14.49
CA ASN A 38 31.18 11.66 13.70
C ASN A 38 31.70 12.93 14.39
N LEU A 39 31.51 13.04 15.71
CA LEU A 39 32.04 14.14 16.52
C LEU A 39 33.55 14.19 16.45
N ALA A 40 34.25 13.05 16.54
CA ALA A 40 35.69 12.99 16.39
C ALA A 40 36.16 13.45 15.00
N ARG A 41 35.45 13.06 13.93
CA ARG A 41 35.72 13.53 12.56
C ARG A 41 35.58 15.06 12.45
N LEU A 42 34.52 15.61 13.01
CA LEU A 42 34.22 17.05 12.97
C LEU A 42 35.14 17.88 13.86
N GLU A 43 35.51 17.36 15.04
CA GLU A 43 36.50 17.98 15.92
C GLU A 43 37.89 18.00 15.27
N ALA A 44 38.30 16.92 14.61
CA ALA A 44 39.54 16.87 13.83
C ALA A 44 39.53 17.87 12.65
N ALA A 45 38.35 18.19 12.11
CA ALA A 45 38.17 19.23 11.09
C ALA A 45 38.08 20.66 11.68
N GLY A 46 38.09 20.80 13.01
CA GLY A 46 37.99 22.09 13.71
C GLY A 46 36.61 22.76 13.62
N THR A 47 35.56 21.99 13.33
CA THR A 47 34.19 22.52 13.15
C THR A 47 33.39 22.57 14.44
N LEU A 48 33.75 21.76 15.45
CA LEU A 48 33.12 21.69 16.77
C LEU A 48 34.11 21.19 17.82
N GLU A 49 33.73 21.25 19.10
CA GLU A 49 34.44 20.65 20.24
C GLU A 49 33.48 19.76 21.05
N LEU A 50 33.87 18.52 21.34
CA LEU A 50 33.12 17.67 22.29
C LEU A 50 33.57 18.00 23.70
N VAL A 51 32.66 18.52 24.54
CA VAL A 51 33.02 19.03 25.87
C VAL A 51 32.45 18.21 27.02
N ALA A 52 31.36 17.47 26.76
CA ALA A 52 30.75 16.64 27.77
C ALA A 52 30.00 15.44 27.17
N VAL A 53 29.90 14.37 27.95
CA VAL A 53 28.98 13.26 27.69
C VAL A 53 28.14 12.95 28.92
N ALA A 54 26.95 12.41 28.71
CA ALA A 54 26.09 11.92 29.79
C ALA A 54 25.52 10.54 29.46
N ASP A 55 25.78 9.56 30.32
CA ASP A 55 25.22 8.22 30.21
C ASP A 55 25.21 7.53 31.59
N PRO A 56 24.12 6.85 32.00
CA PRO A 56 24.09 6.09 33.26
C PRO A 56 25.11 4.95 33.28
N ASN A 57 25.56 4.49 32.12
CA ASN A 57 26.70 3.61 31.96
C ASN A 57 27.84 4.41 31.30
N PRO A 58 28.81 4.95 32.06
CA PRO A 58 29.84 5.81 31.49
C PRO A 58 30.70 5.06 30.46
N PRO A 59 31.29 5.78 29.49
CA PRO A 59 32.20 5.19 28.51
C PRO A 59 33.43 4.59 29.22
N ALA A 60 34.06 3.59 28.58
CA ALA A 60 35.23 2.94 29.15
C ALA A 60 36.40 3.94 29.29
N PRO A 61 37.24 3.82 30.34
CA PRO A 61 38.39 4.70 30.52
C PRO A 61 39.28 4.77 29.27
N GLY A 62 39.62 5.98 28.83
CA GLY A 62 40.45 6.22 27.66
C GLY A 62 39.74 6.24 26.31
N GLN A 63 38.41 6.02 26.25
CA GLN A 63 37.64 6.17 25.00
C GLN A 63 37.42 7.63 24.59
N LEU A 64 37.46 8.56 25.54
CA LEU A 64 37.28 9.99 25.30
C LEU A 64 38.56 10.75 25.65
N ALA A 65 38.72 11.92 25.04
CA ALA A 65 39.81 12.82 25.40
C ALA A 65 39.68 13.29 26.87
N GLY A 66 40.81 13.52 27.54
CA GLY A 66 40.85 13.79 28.98
C GLY A 66 40.18 15.10 29.42
N TRP A 67 39.83 15.98 28.47
CA TRP A 67 39.09 17.22 28.73
C TRP A 67 37.56 17.06 28.61
N VAL A 68 37.06 15.92 28.11
CA VAL A 68 35.62 15.67 27.99
C VAL A 68 35.06 15.29 29.36
N ALA A 69 34.18 16.12 29.89
CA ALA A 69 33.53 15.85 31.17
C ALA A 69 32.51 14.72 31.05
N VAL A 70 32.50 13.77 32.00
CA VAL A 70 31.60 12.62 32.00
C VAL A 70 30.58 12.78 33.14
N PHE A 71 29.30 12.70 32.80
CA PHE A 71 28.18 12.80 33.75
C PHE A 71 27.31 11.54 33.67
N ASN A 72 26.53 11.30 34.72
CA ASN A 72 25.58 10.18 34.75
C ASN A 72 24.28 10.49 34.00
N ASP A 73 23.89 11.76 33.95
CA ASP A 73 22.65 12.21 33.33
C ASP A 73 22.75 13.66 32.83
N LEU A 74 21.80 14.07 31.98
CA LEU A 74 21.73 15.41 31.41
C LEU A 74 21.48 16.50 32.48
N PRO A 75 20.58 16.34 33.46
CA PRO A 75 20.41 17.34 34.53
C PRO A 75 21.71 17.71 35.26
N GLN A 76 22.54 16.72 35.62
CA GLN A 76 23.84 16.96 36.25
C GLN A 76 24.80 17.70 35.31
N LEU A 77 24.84 17.31 34.04
CA LEU A 77 25.64 17.97 33.01
C LEU A 77 25.24 19.44 32.86
N LEU A 78 23.94 19.73 32.77
CA LEU A 78 23.43 21.09 32.63
C LEU A 78 23.71 21.94 33.88
N ALA A 79 23.54 21.38 35.08
CA ALA A 79 23.81 22.05 36.34
C ALA A 79 25.30 22.41 36.53
N ALA A 80 26.21 21.57 36.05
CA ALA A 80 27.66 21.83 36.08
C ALA A 80 28.08 22.97 35.13
N GLY A 81 27.26 23.28 34.12
CA GLY A 81 27.48 24.40 33.20
C GLY A 81 28.80 24.38 32.40
N PRO A 82 29.20 23.28 31.72
CA PRO A 82 30.47 23.19 31.00
C PRO A 82 30.56 24.06 29.71
N GLY A 83 29.60 24.97 29.50
CA GLY A 83 29.54 25.84 28.32
C GLY A 83 29.16 25.06 27.06
N VAL A 84 28.04 24.35 27.07
CA VAL A 84 27.50 23.62 25.91
C VAL A 84 26.61 24.55 25.08
N ASP A 85 26.69 24.43 23.75
CA ASP A 85 25.81 25.10 22.79
C ASP A 85 24.73 24.15 22.25
N VAL A 86 25.12 22.90 21.92
CA VAL A 86 24.24 21.89 21.31
C VAL A 86 24.26 20.61 22.14
N VAL A 87 23.08 20.01 22.37
CA VAL A 87 22.93 18.70 23.01
C VAL A 87 22.44 17.69 21.97
N ILE A 88 23.19 16.60 21.78
CA ILE A 88 22.80 15.44 20.97
C ILE A 88 22.15 14.40 21.89
N LEU A 89 20.93 13.99 21.56
CA LEU A 89 20.18 12.95 22.26
C LEU A 89 20.17 11.68 21.42
N ALA A 90 20.94 10.68 21.84
CA ALA A 90 21.01 9.34 21.27
C ALA A 90 20.61 8.29 22.31
N THR A 91 19.49 8.54 22.99
CA THR A 91 18.99 7.75 24.13
C THR A 91 17.79 6.87 23.72
N PRO A 92 17.25 6.01 24.61
CA PRO A 92 15.98 5.35 24.34
C PRO A 92 14.85 6.35 24.08
N ILE A 93 14.02 6.09 23.07
CA ILE A 93 12.98 7.02 22.57
C ILE A 93 12.10 7.63 23.67
N GLN A 94 11.70 6.85 24.68
CA GLN A 94 10.83 7.31 25.76
C GLN A 94 11.46 8.42 26.62
N THR A 95 12.77 8.64 26.48
CA THR A 95 13.52 9.69 27.16
C THR A 95 13.74 10.94 26.30
N HIS A 96 13.47 10.90 24.99
CA HIS A 96 13.78 12.00 24.08
C HIS A 96 13.08 13.30 24.48
N ALA A 97 11.75 13.28 24.65
CA ALA A 97 10.97 14.46 24.99
C ALA A 97 11.41 15.12 26.32
N PRO A 98 11.48 14.41 27.47
CA PRO A 98 11.90 15.05 28.71
C PRO A 98 13.34 15.58 28.67
N LEU A 99 14.25 14.91 27.96
CA LEU A 99 15.63 15.38 27.79
C LEU A 99 15.72 16.59 26.86
N ALA A 100 14.95 16.62 25.77
CA ALA A 100 14.85 17.75 24.87
C ALA A 100 14.31 18.99 25.60
N LEU A 101 13.22 18.85 26.36
CA LEU A 101 12.65 19.92 27.18
C LEU A 101 13.67 20.49 28.18
N ALA A 102 14.47 19.63 28.82
CA ALA A 102 15.52 20.06 29.75
C ALA A 102 16.63 20.85 29.04
N ALA A 103 17.09 20.38 27.87
CA ALA A 103 18.10 21.07 27.08
C ALA A 103 17.60 22.43 26.55
N LEU A 104 16.38 22.47 26.02
CA LEU A 104 15.73 23.69 25.53
C LEU A 104 15.54 24.73 26.65
N SER A 105 15.10 24.29 27.82
CA SER A 105 14.96 25.16 29.01
C SER A 105 16.30 25.73 29.48
N ALA A 106 17.41 25.02 29.23
CA ALA A 106 18.76 25.51 29.48
C ALA A 106 19.34 26.35 28.32
N GLY A 107 18.51 26.71 27.33
CA GLY A 107 18.87 27.54 26.18
C GLY A 107 19.83 26.86 25.20
N LYS A 108 19.75 25.53 25.06
CA LYS A 108 20.59 24.75 24.14
C LYS A 108 19.83 24.40 22.87
N ASP A 109 20.55 24.38 21.75
CA ASP A 109 20.03 23.75 20.53
C ASP A 109 20.08 22.22 20.71
N VAL A 110 19.15 21.51 20.07
CA VAL A 110 18.99 20.06 20.24
C VAL A 110 19.13 19.36 18.90
N TYR A 111 19.92 18.29 18.90
CA TYR A 111 19.83 17.24 17.91
C TYR A 111 19.21 16.02 18.59
N VAL A 112 18.13 15.46 18.05
CA VAL A 112 17.45 14.30 18.64
C VAL A 112 17.37 13.16 17.63
N GLU A 113 17.79 11.96 18.04
CA GLU A 113 17.67 10.77 17.19
C GLU A 113 16.22 10.41 16.87
N LYS A 114 16.04 9.65 15.79
CA LYS A 114 14.72 9.19 15.36
C LYS A 114 14.21 8.02 16.21
N PRO A 115 12.89 7.92 16.46
CA PRO A 115 11.90 9.00 16.33
C PRO A 115 12.20 10.14 17.30
N PRO A 116 11.92 11.41 16.93
CA PRO A 116 12.21 12.54 17.81
C PRO A 116 11.38 12.51 19.10
N VAL A 117 10.19 11.91 19.08
CA VAL A 117 9.24 11.79 20.19
C VAL A 117 8.39 10.53 20.05
N ALA A 118 7.70 10.12 21.11
CA ALA A 118 6.86 8.93 21.14
C ALA A 118 5.35 9.21 21.01
N SER A 119 4.91 10.47 20.91
CA SER A 119 3.50 10.83 20.69
C SER A 119 3.33 12.23 20.11
N ILE A 120 2.14 12.53 19.57
CA ILE A 120 1.77 13.90 19.15
C ILE A 120 1.75 14.87 20.34
N ALA A 121 1.40 14.43 21.54
CA ALA A 121 1.41 15.29 22.73
C ALA A 121 2.84 15.76 23.03
N GLN A 122 3.79 14.84 23.10
CA GLN A 122 5.20 15.15 23.29
C GLN A 122 5.77 16.00 22.13
N PHE A 123 5.34 15.73 20.90
CA PHE A 123 5.73 16.53 19.74
C PHE A 123 5.41 18.02 19.94
N LYS A 124 4.15 18.30 20.32
CA LYS A 124 3.68 19.68 20.56
C LYS A 124 4.42 20.33 21.72
N GLU A 125 4.61 19.60 22.83
CA GLU A 125 5.36 20.11 23.98
C GLU A 125 6.79 20.53 23.62
N VAL A 126 7.52 19.69 22.88
CA VAL A 126 8.91 19.99 22.49
C VAL A 126 8.94 21.12 21.44
N LEU A 127 7.98 21.14 20.51
CA LEU A 127 7.87 22.19 19.50
C LEU A 127 7.60 23.57 20.12
N ASP A 128 6.67 23.64 21.07
CA ASP A 128 6.32 24.86 21.80
C ASP A 128 7.51 25.33 22.66
N ALA A 129 8.19 24.42 23.33
CA ALA A 129 9.39 24.73 24.12
C ALA A 129 10.53 25.27 23.25
N ALA A 130 10.75 24.69 22.06
CA ALA A 130 11.76 25.15 21.12
C ALA A 130 11.46 26.56 20.62
N ALA A 131 10.20 26.83 20.26
CA ALA A 131 9.75 28.15 19.84
C ALA A 131 9.90 29.18 20.98
N ALA A 132 9.49 28.84 22.20
CA ALA A 132 9.59 29.72 23.36
C ALA A 132 11.04 30.05 23.74
N ALA A 133 11.95 29.09 23.60
CA ALA A 133 13.37 29.27 23.89
C ALA A 133 14.16 29.92 22.73
N GLY A 134 13.55 30.04 21.54
CA GLY A 134 14.22 30.47 20.31
C GLY A 134 15.39 29.55 19.95
N ARG A 135 15.21 28.23 20.09
CA ARG A 135 16.25 27.22 19.88
C ARG A 135 15.92 26.31 18.71
N LEU A 136 16.99 25.78 18.09
CA LEU A 136 16.90 24.87 16.97
C LEU A 136 16.72 23.43 17.47
N VAL A 137 15.87 22.66 16.77
CA VAL A 137 15.73 21.21 17.00
C VAL A 137 15.84 20.48 15.66
N GLN A 138 16.92 19.73 15.49
CA GLN A 138 17.17 18.86 14.34
C GLN A 138 16.79 17.43 14.68
N ALA A 139 15.96 16.78 13.87
CA ALA A 139 15.64 15.36 14.02
C ALA A 139 16.58 14.47 13.17
N GLY A 140 16.95 13.32 13.71
CA GLY A 140 17.98 12.41 13.17
C GLY A 140 17.61 11.59 11.93
N PHE A 141 16.67 12.04 11.10
CA PHE A 141 16.31 11.35 9.85
C PHE A 141 17.33 11.58 8.73
N GLN A 142 18.52 10.96 8.83
CA GLN A 142 19.64 11.13 7.88
C GLN A 142 19.27 11.05 6.40
N SER A 143 18.29 10.24 6.03
CA SER A 143 17.81 10.13 4.64
C SER A 143 17.28 11.46 4.08
N LEU A 144 16.81 12.37 4.94
CA LEU A 144 16.34 13.70 4.56
C LEU A 144 17.49 14.69 4.26
N GLY A 145 18.74 14.30 4.54
CA GLY A 145 19.93 15.03 4.09
C GLY A 145 20.32 14.73 2.64
N SER A 146 19.64 13.80 1.96
CA SER A 146 19.97 13.34 0.61
C SER A 146 19.76 14.43 -0.44
N HIS A 147 20.75 14.64 -1.31
CA HIS A 147 20.62 15.56 -2.45
C HIS A 147 19.73 14.98 -3.56
N ALA A 148 19.35 13.70 -3.47
CA ALA A 148 18.40 13.08 -4.38
C ALA A 148 16.98 13.64 -4.22
N LEU A 149 16.57 14.05 -3.01
CA LEU A 149 15.22 14.54 -2.75
C LEU A 149 14.82 15.76 -3.61
N PRO A 150 15.60 16.87 -3.65
CA PRO A 150 15.29 17.99 -4.53
C PRO A 150 15.43 17.63 -6.03
N ALA A 151 16.32 16.69 -6.38
CA ALA A 151 16.46 16.22 -7.77
C ALA A 151 15.21 15.45 -8.23
N ILE A 152 14.69 14.54 -7.42
CA ILE A 152 13.46 13.80 -7.68
C ILE A 152 12.29 14.77 -7.80
N ARG A 153 12.17 15.73 -6.89
CA ARG A 153 11.11 16.76 -6.96
C ARG A 153 11.17 17.54 -8.28
N SER A 154 12.36 17.97 -8.69
CA SER A 154 12.55 18.67 -9.97
C SER A 154 12.16 17.81 -11.17
N LEU A 155 12.46 16.50 -11.14
CA LEU A 155 12.06 15.56 -12.19
C LEU A 155 10.54 15.39 -12.25
N VAL A 156 9.88 15.24 -11.10
CA VAL A 156 8.41 15.17 -11.00
C VAL A 156 7.77 16.46 -11.51
N ASP A 157 8.23 17.62 -11.05
CA ASP A 157 7.71 18.94 -11.44
C ASP A 157 7.88 19.22 -12.94
N SER A 158 8.94 18.69 -13.55
CA SER A 158 9.17 18.78 -15.00
C SER A 158 8.29 17.81 -15.84
N GLY A 159 7.51 16.96 -15.18
CA GLY A 159 6.68 15.94 -15.80
C GLY A 159 7.47 14.72 -16.29
N GLY A 160 8.68 14.48 -15.80
CA GLY A 160 9.58 13.41 -16.28
C GLY A 160 8.97 12.00 -16.27
N ILE A 161 8.00 11.76 -15.37
CA ILE A 161 7.24 10.50 -15.28
C ILE A 161 5.74 10.67 -15.55
N GLY A 162 5.33 11.81 -16.12
CA GLY A 162 3.91 12.15 -16.29
C GLY A 162 3.24 12.53 -14.97
N GLU A 163 1.93 12.31 -14.89
CA GLU A 163 1.13 12.58 -13.69
C GLU A 163 1.43 11.55 -12.60
N VAL A 164 1.52 12.00 -11.35
CA VAL A 164 1.79 11.12 -10.20
C VAL A 164 0.53 10.32 -9.86
N LEU A 165 0.66 9.00 -9.84
CA LEU A 165 -0.39 8.05 -9.48
C LEU A 165 -0.39 7.71 -7.98
N GLY A 166 0.74 7.94 -7.31
CA GLY A 166 0.92 7.67 -5.89
C GLY A 166 2.37 7.37 -5.53
N LEU A 167 2.63 7.14 -4.26
CA LEU A 167 3.95 6.82 -3.73
C LEU A 167 3.92 5.54 -2.92
N SER A 168 5.07 4.90 -2.81
CA SER A 168 5.26 3.77 -1.91
C SER A 168 6.60 3.78 -1.20
N ALA A 169 6.64 3.30 0.03
CA ALA A 169 7.88 3.04 0.76
C ALA A 169 7.97 1.55 1.07
N THR A 170 8.99 0.88 0.56
CA THR A 170 9.16 -0.57 0.66
C THR A 170 10.41 -0.91 1.45
N GLY A 171 10.28 -1.84 2.39
CA GLY A 171 11.42 -2.35 3.13
C GLY A 171 11.20 -3.79 3.56
N GLU A 172 12.09 -4.67 3.08
CA GLU A 172 12.06 -6.11 3.35
C GLU A 172 13.37 -6.48 4.05
N TRP A 173 13.35 -6.41 5.37
CA TRP A 173 14.52 -6.65 6.20
C TRP A 173 14.39 -7.99 6.94
N VAL A 174 15.53 -8.48 7.43
CA VAL A 174 15.60 -9.67 8.29
C VAL A 174 16.10 -9.23 9.66
N ARG A 175 15.34 -9.50 10.73
CA ARG A 175 15.79 -9.21 12.10
C ARG A 175 15.74 -10.46 12.96
N THR A 176 16.84 -10.71 13.68
CA THR A 176 17.01 -11.87 14.53
C THR A 176 16.52 -11.63 15.95
N LYS A 177 16.45 -12.68 16.77
CA LYS A 177 16.20 -12.53 18.22
C LYS A 177 17.23 -11.62 18.88
N ALA A 178 18.50 -11.64 18.47
CA ALA A 178 19.55 -10.75 18.98
C ALA A 178 19.16 -9.27 18.84
N TYR A 179 18.58 -8.89 17.70
CA TYR A 179 18.11 -7.53 17.46
C TYR A 179 17.15 -7.06 18.54
N PHE A 180 16.19 -7.90 18.94
CA PHE A 180 15.21 -7.55 19.98
C PHE A 180 15.72 -7.73 21.42
N LYS A 181 16.89 -8.33 21.62
CA LYS A 181 17.58 -8.41 22.92
C LYS A 181 18.55 -7.27 23.18
N ARG A 182 18.85 -6.44 22.17
CA ARG A 182 19.82 -5.33 22.24
C ARG A 182 19.55 -4.33 23.37
N SER A 183 18.30 -4.18 23.78
CA SER A 183 17.88 -3.26 24.83
C SER A 183 16.53 -3.67 25.43
N ARG A 184 16.22 -3.17 26.63
CA ARG A 184 14.96 -3.47 27.33
C ARG A 184 13.70 -2.91 26.65
N TRP A 185 13.87 -1.95 25.74
CA TRP A 185 12.79 -1.28 25.00
C TRP A 185 12.56 -1.87 23.61
N ALA A 186 13.48 -2.73 23.13
CA ALA A 186 13.41 -3.25 21.78
C ALA A 186 12.15 -4.10 21.54
N GLY A 187 11.42 -3.81 20.46
CA GLY A 187 10.16 -4.46 20.08
C GLY A 187 8.98 -4.17 21.00
N LYS A 188 9.10 -3.17 21.90
CA LYS A 188 8.03 -2.82 22.85
C LYS A 188 7.15 -1.69 22.36
N ARG A 189 5.87 -1.75 22.75
CA ARG A 189 4.95 -0.61 22.58
C ARG A 189 5.07 0.36 23.75
N SER A 190 5.26 -0.17 24.95
CA SER A 190 5.45 0.62 26.17
C SER A 190 6.50 -0.01 27.10
N LEU A 191 7.14 0.80 27.92
CA LEU A 191 8.06 0.35 28.96
C LEU A 191 7.77 1.15 30.23
N ASP A 192 7.49 0.46 31.34
CA ASP A 192 7.22 1.05 32.65
C ASP A 192 6.14 2.16 32.62
N GLY A 193 5.12 1.96 31.79
CA GLY A 193 4.01 2.90 31.61
C GLY A 193 4.28 4.08 30.66
N VAL A 194 5.44 4.10 29.99
CA VAL A 194 5.80 5.14 29.00
C VAL A 194 5.83 4.57 27.59
N ASP A 195 5.30 5.32 26.63
CA ASP A 195 5.28 4.93 25.22
C ASP A 195 6.70 4.80 24.64
N VAL A 196 6.93 3.71 23.90
CA VAL A 196 8.18 3.42 23.18
C VAL A 196 7.91 3.30 21.69
N VAL A 197 6.85 2.58 21.30
CA VAL A 197 6.43 2.41 19.90
C VAL A 197 7.58 1.88 19.01
N ASP A 198 8.34 0.86 19.45
CA ASP A 198 9.46 0.30 18.69
C ASP A 198 9.01 -0.76 17.66
N GLY A 199 8.41 -0.31 16.56
CA GLY A 199 7.92 -1.15 15.47
C GLY A 199 8.71 -1.01 14.17
N VAL A 200 8.33 -1.80 13.16
CA VAL A 200 8.98 -1.79 11.84
C VAL A 200 8.92 -0.41 11.19
N ALA A 201 7.79 0.27 11.27
CA ALA A 201 7.57 1.57 10.63
C ALA A 201 8.11 2.77 11.43
N THR A 202 8.24 2.61 12.74
CA THR A 202 8.59 3.70 13.65
C THR A 202 10.05 3.67 14.10
N ASN A 203 10.75 2.55 14.01
CA ASN A 203 12.18 2.51 14.27
C ASN A 203 12.99 1.94 13.12
N ALA A 204 12.81 0.65 12.80
CA ALA A 204 13.71 -0.05 11.88
C ALA A 204 13.71 0.60 10.48
N LEU A 205 12.54 0.72 9.87
CA LEU A 205 12.32 1.30 8.54
C LEU A 205 11.71 2.71 8.62
N ALA A 206 11.89 3.41 9.74
CA ALA A 206 11.37 4.77 9.94
C ALA A 206 11.87 5.77 8.88
N HIS A 207 13.08 5.58 8.37
CA HIS A 207 13.59 6.39 7.25
C HIS A 207 12.79 6.18 5.97
N ALA A 208 12.29 4.98 5.69
CA ALA A 208 11.46 4.74 4.51
C ALA A 208 10.15 5.55 4.60
N VAL A 209 9.53 5.54 5.78
CA VAL A 209 8.31 6.32 6.05
C VAL A 209 8.58 7.83 5.95
N ALA A 210 9.60 8.34 6.64
CA ALA A 210 9.93 9.77 6.62
C ALA A 210 10.31 10.27 5.21
N THR A 211 11.08 9.48 4.46
CA THR A 211 11.48 9.79 3.08
C THR A 211 10.28 9.76 2.14
N GLY A 212 9.40 8.76 2.29
CA GLY A 212 8.14 8.66 1.54
C GLY A 212 7.22 9.85 1.78
N LEU A 213 7.05 10.28 3.03
CA LEU A 213 6.25 11.45 3.38
C LEU A 213 6.84 12.73 2.78
N HIS A 214 8.16 12.90 2.86
CA HIS A 214 8.84 14.04 2.27
C HIS A 214 8.64 14.11 0.74
N LEU A 215 8.79 12.99 0.03
CA LEU A 215 8.53 12.94 -1.42
C LEU A 215 7.05 13.09 -1.77
N ALA A 216 6.14 12.74 -0.88
CA ALA A 216 4.71 13.00 -1.02
C ALA A 216 4.33 14.47 -0.73
N GLY A 217 5.30 15.31 -0.35
CA GLY A 217 5.06 16.71 0.03
C GLY A 217 4.41 16.88 1.41
N ALA A 218 4.44 15.85 2.25
CA ALA A 218 3.88 15.88 3.60
C ALA A 218 4.98 16.06 4.65
N HIS A 219 5.01 17.23 5.30
CA HIS A 219 6.04 17.59 6.28
C HIS A 219 5.41 17.78 7.66
N THR A 220 4.31 18.52 7.73
CA THR A 220 3.62 18.90 8.96
C THR A 220 2.42 18.00 9.23
N MET A 221 1.85 18.09 10.43
CA MET A 221 0.60 17.40 10.76
C MET A 221 -0.57 17.81 9.85
N ALA A 222 -0.59 19.06 9.39
CA ALA A 222 -1.65 19.60 8.54
C ALA A 222 -1.63 19.01 7.12
N ASP A 223 -0.49 18.46 6.70
CA ASP A 223 -0.35 17.84 5.38
C ASP A 223 -0.91 16.40 5.35
N VAL A 224 -1.36 15.86 6.49
CA VAL A 224 -1.93 14.51 6.60
C VAL A 224 -3.44 14.59 6.77
N GLU A 225 -4.17 14.05 5.80
CA GLU A 225 -5.63 13.91 5.86
C GLU A 225 -6.02 12.69 6.70
N SER A 226 -5.40 11.54 6.44
CA SER A 226 -5.67 10.30 7.18
C SER A 226 -4.48 9.35 7.19
N VAL A 227 -4.45 8.49 8.23
CA VAL A 227 -3.52 7.37 8.34
C VAL A 227 -4.32 6.12 8.64
N GLU A 228 -4.20 5.11 7.78
CA GLU A 228 -4.77 3.79 7.98
C GLU A 228 -3.64 2.79 8.27
N THR A 229 -3.77 2.03 9.36
CA THR A 229 -2.76 1.04 9.79
C THR A 229 -3.28 -0.39 9.66
N ASP A 230 -2.44 -1.27 9.13
CA ASP A 230 -2.66 -2.71 9.05
C ASP A 230 -1.43 -3.43 9.60
N LEU A 231 -1.46 -3.76 10.90
CA LEU A 231 -0.28 -4.06 11.73
C LEU A 231 -0.24 -5.53 12.16
N TYR A 232 0.89 -6.20 11.90
CA TYR A 232 1.09 -7.62 12.17
C TYR A 232 2.42 -7.90 12.86
N ARG A 233 2.50 -9.08 13.50
CA ARG A 233 3.72 -9.58 14.12
C ARG A 233 3.92 -11.08 13.94
N ALA A 234 5.13 -11.48 13.59
CA ALA A 234 5.61 -12.86 13.58
C ALA A 234 6.60 -13.13 14.73
N HIS A 235 7.34 -12.12 15.18
CA HIS A 235 8.14 -12.16 16.38
C HIS A 235 7.28 -12.17 17.65
N GLY A 236 7.86 -12.64 18.75
CA GLY A 236 7.29 -12.56 20.09
C GLY A 236 7.34 -11.15 20.71
N THR A 237 7.41 -10.09 19.91
CA THR A 237 7.46 -8.68 20.33
C THR A 237 6.06 -8.13 20.61
N GLU A 238 5.98 -6.95 21.24
CA GLU A 238 4.71 -6.25 21.47
C GLU A 238 4.32 -5.39 20.26
N SER A 239 5.32 -4.83 19.57
CA SER A 239 5.16 -3.98 18.39
C SER A 239 5.10 -4.80 17.10
N ASP A 240 4.68 -4.12 16.03
CA ASP A 240 4.58 -4.64 14.69
C ASP A 240 5.96 -4.88 14.07
N ASP A 241 6.10 -6.00 13.38
CA ASP A 241 7.27 -6.32 12.57
C ASP A 241 6.95 -6.42 11.08
N THR A 242 5.66 -6.42 10.71
CA THR A 242 5.15 -6.51 9.35
C THR A 242 3.91 -5.63 9.24
N SER A 243 3.93 -4.62 8.37
CA SER A 243 2.90 -3.57 8.35
C SER A 243 2.62 -3.04 6.95
N ILE A 244 1.34 -2.77 6.68
CA ILE A 244 0.92 -1.81 5.65
C ILE A 244 0.43 -0.54 6.34
N ILE A 245 0.93 0.62 5.91
CA ILE A 245 0.45 1.93 6.37
C ILE A 245 0.08 2.76 5.15
N ARG A 246 -1.17 3.19 5.06
CA ARG A 246 -1.63 4.11 4.01
C ARG A 246 -1.77 5.51 4.61
N VAL A 247 -1.11 6.47 3.99
CA VAL A 247 -1.24 7.89 4.33
C VAL A 247 -1.88 8.62 3.16
N ARG A 248 -3.01 9.29 3.41
CA ARG A 248 -3.59 10.25 2.48
C ARG A 248 -3.14 11.64 2.90
N THR A 249 -2.55 12.36 1.96
CA THR A 249 -2.07 13.71 2.19
C THR A 249 -3.18 14.72 1.90
N ALA A 250 -3.17 15.87 2.57
CA ALA A 250 -4.08 16.98 2.29
C ALA A 250 -3.93 17.49 0.84
N GLY A 251 -2.79 17.23 0.19
CA GLY A 251 -2.53 17.53 -1.22
C GLY A 251 -3.08 16.49 -2.21
N GLY A 252 -3.79 15.46 -1.75
CA GLY A 252 -4.42 14.43 -2.60
C GLY A 252 -3.54 13.25 -2.99
N SER A 253 -2.24 13.28 -2.66
CA SER A 253 -1.33 12.14 -2.84
C SER A 253 -1.60 11.04 -1.82
N THR A 254 -1.36 9.79 -2.22
CA THR A 254 -1.36 8.62 -1.34
C THR A 254 0.03 8.00 -1.25
N LEU A 255 0.54 7.81 -0.04
CA LEU A 255 1.74 7.03 0.27
C LEU A 255 1.32 5.68 0.87
N LEU A 256 1.77 4.56 0.30
CA LEU A 256 1.62 3.23 0.89
C LEU A 256 2.98 2.70 1.35
N CYS A 257 3.14 2.51 2.66
CA CYS A 257 4.32 1.87 3.23
C CYS A 257 4.08 0.37 3.37
N GLY A 258 4.87 -0.46 2.70
CA GLY A 258 4.89 -1.92 2.85
C GLY A 258 6.20 -2.39 3.44
N LEU A 259 6.17 -2.76 4.73
CA LEU A 259 7.39 -2.93 5.52
C LEU A 259 7.36 -4.25 6.29
N THR A 260 8.48 -4.98 6.30
CA THR A 260 8.63 -6.19 7.11
C THR A 260 10.06 -6.36 7.65
N LEU A 261 10.18 -6.98 8.82
CA LEU A 261 11.41 -7.48 9.42
C LEU A 261 11.52 -9.01 9.34
N CYS A 262 10.56 -9.64 8.65
CA CYS A 262 10.35 -11.08 8.54
C CYS A 262 10.44 -11.52 7.06
N ALA A 263 11.27 -10.83 6.27
CA ALA A 263 11.52 -11.17 4.88
C ALA A 263 12.30 -12.50 4.76
N GLN A 264 12.22 -13.14 3.59
CA GLN A 264 13.05 -14.30 3.29
C GLN A 264 14.52 -13.92 3.14
N GLU A 265 14.78 -12.77 2.54
CA GLU A 265 16.13 -12.24 2.36
C GLU A 265 16.17 -10.74 2.66
N GLN A 266 17.32 -10.27 3.13
CA GLN A 266 17.54 -8.86 3.41
C GLN A 266 17.66 -8.08 2.10
N GLN A 267 16.69 -7.20 1.82
CA GLN A 267 16.68 -6.35 0.64
C GLN A 267 17.09 -4.91 0.97
N ARG A 268 17.52 -4.19 -0.07
CA ARG A 268 17.73 -2.74 -0.01
C ARG A 268 16.36 -2.05 0.09
N PRO A 269 16.13 -1.18 1.09
CA PRO A 269 14.85 -0.48 1.21
C PRO A 269 14.82 0.72 0.25
N PHE A 270 13.63 1.06 -0.25
CA PHE A 270 13.46 2.12 -1.24
C PHE A 270 12.12 2.84 -1.14
N VAL A 271 12.03 4.01 -1.78
CA VAL A 271 10.79 4.76 -1.97
C VAL A 271 10.57 4.96 -3.46
N THR A 272 9.35 4.73 -3.95
CA THR A 272 9.00 4.87 -5.36
C THR A 272 7.92 5.93 -5.55
N VAL A 273 8.11 6.82 -6.53
CA VAL A 273 7.10 7.72 -7.07
C VAL A 273 6.56 7.09 -8.36
N HIS A 274 5.27 6.73 -8.36
CA HIS A 274 4.61 6.07 -9.50
C HIS A 274 4.00 7.13 -10.41
N GLY A 275 4.27 7.07 -11.71
CA GLY A 275 3.77 8.02 -12.70
C GLY A 275 3.13 7.39 -13.93
N THR A 276 2.41 8.19 -14.71
CA THR A 276 1.74 7.73 -15.94
C THR A 276 2.69 7.41 -17.10
N ARG A 277 3.96 7.80 -17.02
CA ARG A 277 4.98 7.55 -18.05
C ARG A 277 6.25 6.90 -17.50
N GLY A 278 6.26 6.50 -16.24
CA GLY A 278 7.41 5.89 -15.61
C GLY A 278 7.33 5.96 -14.10
N GLU A 279 8.41 5.58 -13.45
CA GLU A 279 8.56 5.62 -12.00
C GLU A 279 9.96 6.09 -11.61
N ILE A 280 10.09 6.66 -10.42
CA ILE A 280 11.36 7.06 -9.83
C ILE A 280 11.53 6.33 -8.51
N THR A 281 12.56 5.51 -8.38
CA THR A 281 12.87 4.73 -7.18
C THR A 281 14.14 5.27 -6.51
N LEU A 282 14.03 5.68 -5.25
CA LEU A 282 15.13 6.13 -4.40
C LEU A 282 15.50 5.03 -3.41
N PHE A 283 16.68 4.45 -3.58
CA PHE A 283 17.33 3.63 -2.57
C PHE A 283 18.01 4.54 -1.54
N TYR A 284 17.22 4.97 -0.55
CA TYR A 284 17.59 6.06 0.37
C TYR A 284 18.78 5.75 1.29
N THR A 285 19.21 4.48 1.40
CA THR A 285 20.41 4.13 2.17
C THR A 285 21.70 4.40 1.39
N GLU A 286 21.65 4.38 0.06
CA GLU A 286 22.80 4.60 -0.83
C GLU A 286 22.71 5.90 -1.65
N ASP A 287 21.64 6.68 -1.49
CA ASP A 287 21.39 7.90 -2.27
C ASP A 287 21.37 7.63 -3.80
N GLU A 288 20.95 6.43 -4.20
CA GLU A 288 20.82 6.02 -5.60
C GLU A 288 19.37 6.20 -6.08
N VAL A 289 19.20 6.89 -7.21
CA VAL A 289 17.93 7.09 -7.90
C VAL A 289 17.93 6.27 -9.19
N VAL A 290 16.88 5.49 -9.37
CA VAL A 290 16.58 4.74 -10.59
C VAL A 290 15.32 5.34 -11.22
N ILE A 291 15.41 5.74 -12.48
CA ILE A 291 14.31 6.32 -13.25
C ILE A 291 13.97 5.34 -14.36
N SER A 292 12.77 4.79 -14.34
CA SER A 292 12.32 3.77 -15.29
C SER A 292 11.19 4.33 -16.14
N THR A 293 11.42 4.42 -17.45
CA THR A 293 10.45 4.94 -18.44
C THR A 293 10.35 3.97 -19.63
N PRO A 294 9.38 4.14 -20.55
CA PRO A 294 9.34 3.38 -21.80
C PRO A 294 10.62 3.48 -22.64
N ASP A 295 11.38 4.58 -22.50
CA ASP A 295 12.63 4.80 -23.23
C ASP A 295 13.84 4.07 -22.59
N GLY A 296 13.66 3.49 -21.40
CA GLY A 296 14.67 2.74 -20.68
C GLY A 296 14.85 3.19 -19.22
N GLU A 297 15.88 2.63 -18.59
CA GLU A 297 16.26 2.87 -17.20
C GLU A 297 17.50 3.78 -17.12
N ARG A 298 17.48 4.76 -16.21
CA ARG A 298 18.63 5.63 -15.88
C ARG A 298 18.92 5.56 -14.39
N ARG A 299 20.22 5.54 -14.02
CA ARG A 299 20.68 5.50 -12.63
C ARG A 299 21.58 6.68 -12.30
N GLU A 300 21.38 7.28 -11.14
CA GLU A 300 22.16 8.41 -10.64
C GLU A 300 22.42 8.26 -9.13
N THR A 301 23.63 8.55 -8.68
CA THR A 301 23.99 8.54 -7.25
C THR A 301 24.24 9.96 -6.79
N PHE A 302 23.68 10.31 -5.63
CA PHE A 302 23.74 11.65 -5.06
C PHE A 302 24.58 11.70 -3.80
N GLY A 303 25.02 12.90 -3.43
CA GLY A 303 25.61 13.17 -2.14
C GLY A 303 24.57 13.32 -1.03
N ARG A 304 25.05 13.46 0.20
CA ARG A 304 24.24 13.74 1.38
C ARG A 304 24.92 14.76 2.26
N THR A 305 24.12 15.64 2.84
CA THR A 305 24.57 16.55 3.89
C THR A 305 24.39 15.89 5.26
N ASP A 306 25.44 15.91 6.08
CA ASP A 306 25.38 15.49 7.48
C ASP A 306 24.45 16.43 8.28
N LEU A 307 23.49 15.87 9.01
CA LEU A 307 22.47 16.66 9.71
C LEU A 307 23.03 17.45 10.90
N LEU A 308 24.13 17.01 11.51
CA LEU A 308 24.83 17.80 12.53
C LEU A 308 25.58 18.97 11.89
N GLU A 309 26.27 18.76 10.75
CA GLU A 309 26.87 19.87 9.99
C GLU A 309 25.82 20.90 9.56
N ASN A 310 24.64 20.46 9.12
CA ASN A 310 23.52 21.34 8.79
C ASN A 310 22.99 22.11 10.01
N LEU A 311 22.85 21.48 11.18
CA LEU A 311 22.47 22.17 12.41
C LEU A 311 23.50 23.24 12.82
N LEU A 312 24.80 22.94 12.69
CA LEU A 312 25.87 23.91 12.97
C LEU A 312 25.87 25.08 11.97
N ALA A 313 25.57 24.81 10.69
CA ALA A 313 25.36 25.85 9.69
C ALA A 313 24.16 26.74 10.07
N ALA A 314 23.02 26.16 10.41
CA ALA A 314 21.83 26.90 10.85
C ALA A 314 22.12 27.80 12.05
N ARG A 315 22.85 27.30 13.06
CA ARG A 315 23.27 28.09 14.23
C ARG A 315 24.21 29.25 13.86
N SER A 316 25.12 29.03 12.92
CA SER A 316 26.18 30.00 12.60
C SER A 316 25.75 31.07 11.60
N ASN A 317 24.93 30.73 10.61
CA ASN A 317 24.59 31.60 9.50
C ASN A 317 23.10 31.61 9.11
N GLY A 318 22.24 30.92 9.85
CA GLY A 318 20.80 30.90 9.60
C GLY A 318 20.36 30.03 8.43
N ALA A 319 21.20 29.09 7.95
CA ALA A 319 20.79 28.09 6.98
C ALA A 319 19.53 27.34 7.47
N PRO A 320 18.58 26.98 6.57
CA PRO A 320 17.44 26.18 6.94
C PRO A 320 17.88 24.78 7.38
N LEU A 321 17.20 24.24 8.39
CA LEU A 321 17.36 22.85 8.80
C LEU A 321 16.78 21.94 7.72
N LEU A 322 17.49 20.87 7.37
CA LEU A 322 17.02 19.86 6.42
C LEU A 322 15.99 18.91 7.06
N CYS A 323 15.95 18.84 8.39
CA CYS A 323 14.97 18.08 9.15
C CYS A 323 14.71 18.77 10.49
N ALA A 324 14.05 19.93 10.44
CA ALA A 324 13.57 20.56 11.66
C ALA A 324 12.53 19.67 12.33
N LEU A 325 12.41 19.73 13.66
CA LEU A 325 11.32 19.04 14.37
C LEU A 325 9.94 19.39 13.77
N ALA A 326 9.72 20.66 13.42
CA ALA A 326 8.47 21.10 12.79
C ALA A 326 8.12 20.32 11.51
N ASP A 327 9.14 19.87 10.76
CA ASP A 327 9.01 19.16 9.49
C ASP A 327 8.85 17.63 9.68
N THR A 328 8.78 17.14 10.92
CA THR A 328 8.48 15.73 11.21
C THR A 328 7.04 15.50 11.64
N GLY A 329 6.18 16.52 11.59
CA GLY A 329 4.79 16.43 12.03
C GLY A 329 4.00 15.34 11.31
N ALA A 330 4.20 15.17 10.00
CA ALA A 330 3.56 14.10 9.23
C ALA A 330 4.00 12.70 9.70
N PHE A 331 5.31 12.51 9.97
CA PHE A 331 5.82 11.26 10.52
C PHE A 331 5.26 11.01 11.94
N THR A 332 5.18 12.05 12.77
CA THR A 332 4.59 11.96 14.11
C THR A 332 3.11 11.57 14.04
N THR A 333 2.35 12.04 13.03
CA THR A 333 0.96 11.58 12.81
C THR A 333 0.89 10.09 12.50
N VAL A 334 1.82 9.56 11.69
CA VAL A 334 1.91 8.11 11.43
C VAL A 334 2.28 7.34 12.70
N LEU A 335 3.27 7.81 13.44
CA LEU A 335 3.68 7.21 14.72
C LEU A 335 2.52 7.16 15.70
N GLU A 336 1.75 8.25 15.82
CA GLU A 336 0.58 8.32 16.70
C GLU A 336 -0.48 7.30 16.29
N ALA A 337 -0.79 7.18 14.99
CA ALA A 337 -1.75 6.19 14.51
C ALA A 337 -1.34 4.77 14.92
N ILE A 338 -0.06 4.42 14.82
CA ILE A 338 0.49 3.12 15.26
C ILE A 338 0.42 2.97 16.78
N ARG A 339 0.75 4.03 17.52
CA ARG A 339 0.72 4.08 19.00
C ARG A 339 -0.69 3.84 19.55
N THR A 340 -1.71 4.43 18.91
CA THR A 340 -3.11 4.31 19.35
C THR A 340 -3.87 3.16 18.71
N ALA A 341 -3.31 2.50 17.69
CA ALA A 341 -3.91 1.32 17.08
C ALA A 341 -4.03 0.15 18.08
N PRO A 342 -4.95 -0.80 17.84
CA PRO A 342 -4.94 -2.09 18.53
C PRO A 342 -3.59 -2.78 18.44
N ALA A 343 -3.32 -3.70 19.38
CA ALA A 343 -2.10 -4.48 19.35
C ALA A 343 -1.95 -5.22 17.99
N PRO A 344 -0.73 -5.30 17.42
CA PRO A 344 -0.50 -5.97 16.15
C PRO A 344 -0.98 -7.42 16.17
N GLN A 345 -1.70 -7.82 15.12
CA GLN A 345 -2.27 -9.16 15.01
C GLN A 345 -1.14 -10.19 14.80
N PRO A 346 -1.08 -11.27 15.62
CA PRO A 346 -0.13 -12.35 15.37
C PRO A 346 -0.41 -13.05 14.05
N ILE A 347 0.61 -13.19 13.22
CA ILE A 347 0.55 -14.01 12.02
C ILE A 347 0.49 -15.48 12.45
N SER A 348 -0.45 -16.25 11.88
CA SER A 348 -0.64 -17.64 12.30
C SER A 348 0.59 -18.51 11.95
N PRO A 349 1.01 -19.47 12.81
CA PRO A 349 2.22 -20.27 12.60
C PRO A 349 2.27 -21.02 11.26
N GLY A 350 1.11 -21.37 10.68
CA GLY A 350 1.02 -22.01 9.37
C GLY A 350 1.56 -21.16 8.21
N HIS A 351 1.75 -19.86 8.40
CA HIS A 351 2.29 -18.93 7.40
C HIS A 351 3.71 -18.43 7.72
N ILE A 352 4.33 -18.98 8.78
CA ILE A 352 5.65 -18.60 9.24
C ILE A 352 6.58 -19.82 9.15
N SER A 353 7.81 -19.62 8.71
CA SER A 353 8.94 -20.52 8.99
C SER A 353 9.91 -19.83 9.93
N TRP A 354 10.69 -20.59 10.71
CA TRP A 354 11.79 -20.05 11.50
C TRP A 354 13.11 -20.54 10.91
N GLU A 355 14.04 -19.62 10.73
CA GLU A 355 15.37 -19.89 10.22
C GLU A 355 16.42 -19.46 11.25
N GLY A 356 17.57 -20.13 11.27
CA GLY A 356 18.64 -19.93 12.25
C GLY A 356 18.35 -20.54 13.64
N GLU A 357 19.33 -20.43 14.53
CA GLU A 357 19.28 -20.96 15.90
C GLU A 357 19.63 -19.89 16.94
N GLY A 358 19.25 -20.10 18.21
CA GLY A 358 19.65 -19.22 19.31
C GLY A 358 19.29 -17.75 19.07
N ASP A 359 20.32 -16.89 19.08
CA ASP A 359 20.20 -15.45 18.88
C ASP A 359 20.07 -15.05 17.40
N ASP A 360 20.47 -15.91 16.47
CA ASP A 360 20.35 -15.71 15.02
C ASP A 360 18.98 -16.15 14.49
N ALA A 361 18.19 -16.87 15.30
CA ALA A 361 16.86 -17.32 14.92
C ALA A 361 15.93 -16.14 14.57
N HIS A 362 15.21 -16.25 13.45
CA HIS A 362 14.26 -15.25 12.97
C HIS A 362 13.07 -15.92 12.25
N PRO A 363 11.87 -15.30 12.29
CA PRO A 363 10.73 -15.73 11.51
C PRO A 363 10.81 -15.20 10.08
N VAL A 364 10.31 -16.01 9.13
CA VAL A 364 10.09 -15.66 7.73
C VAL A 364 8.61 -15.83 7.44
N VAL A 365 7.95 -14.75 6.98
CA VAL A 365 6.55 -14.81 6.54
C VAL A 365 6.52 -15.28 5.09
N ARG A 366 5.86 -16.41 4.84
CA ARG A 366 5.85 -17.04 3.50
C ARG A 366 5.20 -16.13 2.47
N GLY A 367 5.91 -15.88 1.37
CA GLY A 367 5.42 -15.06 0.26
C GLY A 367 5.31 -13.56 0.57
N ILE A 368 5.93 -13.06 1.64
CA ILE A 368 5.74 -11.66 2.07
C ILE A 368 6.20 -10.63 1.03
N GLY A 369 7.29 -10.87 0.29
CA GLY A 369 7.78 -9.97 -0.76
C GLY A 369 6.74 -9.73 -1.87
N PRO A 370 6.28 -10.79 -2.57
CA PRO A 370 5.20 -10.66 -3.55
C PRO A 370 3.90 -10.06 -3.00
N LEU A 371 3.57 -10.31 -1.73
CA LEU A 371 2.42 -9.69 -1.08
C LEU A 371 2.60 -8.18 -0.88
N ILE A 372 3.79 -7.73 -0.45
CA ILE A 372 4.13 -6.30 -0.33
C ILE A 372 4.10 -5.64 -1.71
N GLU A 373 4.67 -6.27 -2.73
CA GLU A 373 4.66 -5.75 -4.09
C GLU A 373 3.22 -5.57 -4.62
N ARG A 374 2.37 -6.57 -4.39
CA ARG A 374 0.94 -6.52 -4.74
C ARG A 374 0.23 -5.40 -4.00
N ALA A 375 0.44 -5.28 -2.69
CA ALA A 375 -0.11 -4.22 -1.86
C ALA A 375 0.27 -2.83 -2.37
N VAL A 376 1.58 -2.61 -2.63
CA VAL A 376 2.11 -1.35 -3.16
C VAL A 376 1.51 -0.99 -4.51
N LYS A 377 1.49 -1.91 -5.48
CA LYS A 377 0.92 -1.65 -6.82
C LYS A 377 -0.58 -1.38 -6.76
N ALA A 378 -1.31 -2.14 -5.94
CA ALA A 378 -2.75 -1.98 -5.72
C ALA A 378 -3.09 -0.75 -4.86
N GLN A 379 -2.10 -0.20 -4.16
CA GLN A 379 -2.26 0.70 -3.02
C GLN A 379 -3.26 0.16 -1.99
N ALA A 380 -3.22 -1.15 -1.71
CA ALA A 380 -4.14 -1.88 -0.83
C ALA A 380 -3.42 -2.40 0.44
N THR A 381 -4.15 -2.48 1.55
CA THR A 381 -3.73 -3.17 2.78
C THR A 381 -3.79 -4.69 2.61
N PHE A 382 -3.12 -5.46 3.47
CA PHE A 382 -3.22 -6.93 3.41
C PHE A 382 -4.64 -7.41 3.71
N ALA A 383 -5.35 -6.68 4.58
CA ALA A 383 -6.76 -6.89 4.87
C ALA A 383 -7.65 -6.71 3.62
N GLU A 384 -7.42 -5.65 2.85
CA GLU A 384 -8.14 -5.40 1.59
C GLU A 384 -7.79 -6.43 0.52
N LEU A 385 -6.53 -6.88 0.46
CA LEU A 385 -6.13 -7.96 -0.45
C LEU A 385 -6.67 -9.34 -0.04
N GLY A 386 -7.28 -9.48 1.14
CA GLY A 386 -7.81 -10.76 1.62
C GLY A 386 -6.73 -11.78 1.97
N VAL A 387 -5.54 -11.31 2.38
CA VAL A 387 -4.44 -12.21 2.77
C VAL A 387 -4.90 -13.13 3.91
N PRO A 388 -4.67 -14.47 3.85
CA PRO A 388 -5.31 -15.42 4.77
C PRO A 388 -5.09 -15.18 6.26
N TRP A 389 -3.90 -14.68 6.63
CA TRP A 389 -3.52 -14.37 8.02
C TRP A 389 -3.80 -12.91 8.42
N ALA A 390 -4.25 -12.08 7.49
CA ALA A 390 -4.58 -10.69 7.75
C ALA A 390 -5.88 -10.56 8.56
N ARG A 391 -6.14 -9.36 9.10
CA ARG A 391 -7.45 -9.06 9.68
C ARG A 391 -8.51 -9.18 8.58
N LYS A 392 -9.64 -9.81 8.90
CA LYS A 392 -10.75 -9.94 7.96
C LYS A 392 -11.56 -8.65 7.94
N LEU A 393 -11.77 -8.10 6.74
CA LEU A 393 -12.76 -7.05 6.55
C LEU A 393 -14.11 -7.72 6.28
N PRO A 394 -15.19 -7.30 6.95
CA PRO A 394 -16.51 -7.81 6.62
C PRO A 394 -16.82 -7.44 5.17
N PRO A 395 -17.36 -8.38 4.37
CA PRO A 395 -17.88 -8.04 3.06
C PRO A 395 -19.13 -7.18 3.23
N VAL A 396 -19.51 -6.47 2.17
CA VAL A 396 -20.79 -5.75 2.14
C VAL A 396 -21.94 -6.75 2.31
N ARG A 397 -21.77 -7.94 1.73
CA ARG A 397 -22.69 -9.06 1.84
C ARG A 397 -21.99 -10.38 1.55
N THR A 398 -22.49 -11.47 2.13
CA THR A 398 -22.11 -12.83 1.76
C THR A 398 -23.32 -13.51 1.13
N LEU A 399 -23.14 -14.09 -0.05
CA LEU A 399 -24.11 -15.00 -0.68
C LEU A 399 -23.98 -16.37 -0.01
N THR A 400 -25.10 -16.89 0.48
CA THR A 400 -25.13 -18.19 1.16
C THR A 400 -26.02 -19.21 0.45
N LEU A 401 -25.62 -20.47 0.53
CA LEU A 401 -26.40 -21.63 0.11
C LEU A 401 -26.51 -22.58 1.30
N ASP A 402 -27.73 -22.77 1.82
CA ASP A 402 -27.99 -23.58 3.01
C ASP A 402 -27.11 -23.17 4.21
N GLY A 403 -26.93 -21.85 4.39
CA GLY A 403 -26.09 -21.27 5.45
C GLY A 403 -24.58 -21.33 5.19
N LYS A 404 -24.14 -21.92 4.08
CA LYS A 404 -22.73 -21.95 3.67
C LYS A 404 -22.39 -20.76 2.78
N ALA A 405 -21.35 -20.02 3.11
CA ALA A 405 -20.84 -18.92 2.28
C ALA A 405 -20.27 -19.45 0.96
N VAL A 406 -20.84 -19.02 -0.17
CA VAL A 406 -20.39 -19.39 -1.52
C VAL A 406 -19.74 -18.23 -2.27
N ALA A 407 -20.10 -16.98 -1.95
CA ALA A 407 -19.43 -15.80 -2.49
C ALA A 407 -19.55 -14.60 -1.55
N ASP A 408 -18.58 -13.69 -1.61
CA ASP A 408 -18.64 -12.41 -0.91
C ASP A 408 -18.79 -11.27 -1.93
N TYR A 409 -19.74 -10.37 -1.68
CA TYR A 409 -20.00 -9.20 -2.50
C TYR A 409 -19.23 -7.99 -1.96
N GLN A 410 -18.52 -7.32 -2.86
CA GLN A 410 -17.76 -6.10 -2.62
C GLN A 410 -18.41 -4.95 -3.40
N ASP A 411 -18.48 -3.75 -2.82
CA ASP A 411 -19.02 -2.54 -3.47
C ASP A 411 -17.98 -1.76 -4.28
N GLY A 412 -16.70 -2.16 -4.22
CA GLY A 412 -15.60 -1.47 -4.87
C GLY A 412 -15.07 -0.23 -4.15
N SER A 413 -15.63 0.15 -2.99
CA SER A 413 -15.24 1.36 -2.24
C SER A 413 -13.77 1.40 -1.81
N ARG A 414 -13.12 0.23 -1.73
CA ARG A 414 -11.71 0.07 -1.35
C ARG A 414 -10.76 -0.03 -2.55
N ILE A 415 -11.29 0.07 -3.77
CA ILE A 415 -10.50 0.07 -5.00
C ILE A 415 -10.07 1.50 -5.30
N ARG A 416 -8.80 1.67 -5.69
CA ARG A 416 -8.27 3.00 -6.06
C ARG A 416 -8.89 3.49 -7.38
N ALA A 417 -8.96 4.81 -7.54
CA ALA A 417 -9.61 5.46 -8.69
C ALA A 417 -9.10 4.96 -10.05
N VAL A 418 -7.78 4.86 -10.23
CA VAL A 418 -7.17 4.41 -11.50
C VAL A 418 -7.31 2.90 -11.77
N SER A 419 -7.96 2.17 -10.86
CA SER A 419 -8.39 0.78 -11.05
C SER A 419 -9.90 0.67 -11.32
N SER A 420 -10.59 1.80 -11.53
CA SER A 420 -12.04 1.93 -11.81
C SER A 420 -12.91 1.19 -10.78
N PRO A 421 -13.16 1.80 -9.61
CA PRO A 421 -13.96 1.22 -8.53
C PRO A 421 -15.33 0.76 -9.03
N ARG A 422 -15.71 -0.47 -8.69
CA ARG A 422 -16.98 -1.09 -9.12
C ARG A 422 -17.33 -2.27 -8.22
N PRO A 423 -18.61 -2.67 -8.12
CA PRO A 423 -18.96 -3.86 -7.35
C PRO A 423 -18.60 -5.16 -8.08
N TYR A 424 -18.25 -6.19 -7.30
CA TYR A 424 -17.81 -7.50 -7.80
C TYR A 424 -17.98 -8.57 -6.73
N LEU A 425 -18.00 -9.84 -7.15
CA LEU A 425 -17.97 -10.98 -6.25
C LEU A 425 -16.52 -11.45 -6.05
N HIS A 426 -16.04 -11.39 -4.81
CA HIS A 426 -14.80 -12.02 -4.38
C HIS A 426 -14.73 -12.14 -2.85
N PRO A 427 -14.26 -13.29 -2.33
CA PRO A 427 -13.99 -14.53 -3.07
C PRO A 427 -15.26 -15.32 -3.40
N VAL A 428 -15.31 -15.93 -4.59
CA VAL A 428 -16.26 -16.99 -4.94
C VAL A 428 -15.60 -18.35 -4.64
N ARG A 429 -16.39 -19.29 -4.11
CA ARG A 429 -15.91 -20.58 -3.58
C ARG A 429 -16.69 -21.76 -4.13
N THR A 430 -16.03 -22.89 -4.27
CA THR A 430 -16.71 -24.19 -4.42
C THR A 430 -17.39 -24.60 -3.12
N LEU A 431 -18.21 -25.66 -3.14
CA LEU A 431 -18.81 -26.17 -1.91
C LEU A 431 -17.75 -26.76 -0.97
N ALA A 432 -16.60 -27.27 -1.43
CA ALA A 432 -15.49 -27.65 -0.55
C ALA A 432 -14.77 -26.44 0.08
N GLY A 433 -15.01 -25.21 -0.40
CA GLY A 433 -14.40 -23.99 0.10
C GLY A 433 -13.19 -23.49 -0.71
N THR A 434 -12.85 -24.16 -1.82
CA THR A 434 -11.79 -23.74 -2.73
C THR A 434 -12.13 -22.40 -3.37
N VAL A 435 -11.24 -21.41 -3.27
CA VAL A 435 -11.45 -20.08 -3.86
C VAL A 435 -11.14 -20.12 -5.36
N VAL A 436 -12.09 -19.69 -6.18
CA VAL A 436 -12.03 -19.77 -7.65
C VAL A 436 -12.02 -18.40 -8.33
N THR A 437 -11.87 -17.32 -7.55
CA THR A 437 -11.68 -15.94 -8.06
C THR A 437 -10.47 -15.29 -7.41
N ASP A 438 -9.81 -14.37 -8.10
CA ASP A 438 -8.77 -13.49 -7.53
C ASP A 438 -9.16 -12.01 -7.71
N HIS A 439 -8.59 -11.11 -6.91
CA HIS A 439 -8.87 -9.68 -6.99
C HIS A 439 -7.62 -8.83 -6.73
N GLN A 440 -7.37 -7.81 -7.53
CA GLN A 440 -6.12 -7.04 -7.49
C GLN A 440 -4.84 -7.91 -7.52
N PRO A 441 -4.73 -8.89 -8.43
CA PRO A 441 -3.52 -9.71 -8.58
C PRO A 441 -2.31 -8.86 -8.97
N LEU A 442 -1.10 -9.35 -8.70
CA LEU A 442 0.13 -8.60 -8.95
C LEU A 442 0.34 -8.22 -10.42
N ASP A 443 -0.08 -9.09 -11.36
CA ASP A 443 0.01 -8.84 -12.79
C ASP A 443 -0.93 -7.73 -13.28
N HIS A 444 -2.13 -7.61 -12.70
CA HIS A 444 -3.17 -6.65 -13.09
C HIS A 444 -4.02 -6.23 -11.88
N VAL A 445 -3.54 -5.25 -11.11
CA VAL A 445 -4.17 -4.80 -9.85
C VAL A 445 -5.56 -4.15 -9.99
N TRP A 446 -6.07 -4.03 -11.21
CA TRP A 446 -7.42 -3.56 -11.54
C TRP A 446 -8.39 -4.69 -11.94
N HIS A 447 -7.94 -5.95 -12.00
CA HIS A 447 -8.84 -7.10 -12.19
C HIS A 447 -9.53 -7.46 -10.88
N LEU A 448 -10.85 -7.58 -10.90
CA LEU A 448 -11.68 -7.74 -9.70
C LEU A 448 -12.64 -8.91 -9.87
N GLY A 449 -12.35 -10.03 -9.20
CA GLY A 449 -13.27 -11.15 -8.98
C GLY A 449 -14.15 -11.51 -10.19
N ALA A 450 -15.45 -11.69 -9.94
CA ALA A 450 -16.46 -11.84 -10.98
C ALA A 450 -17.41 -10.62 -11.03
N GLY A 451 -17.70 -10.09 -12.22
CA GLY A 451 -18.58 -8.94 -12.39
C GLY A 451 -18.65 -8.44 -13.83
N VAL A 452 -19.14 -7.20 -14.01
CA VAL A 452 -19.27 -6.53 -15.31
C VAL A 452 -18.34 -5.32 -15.37
N ALA A 453 -17.58 -5.20 -16.45
CA ALA A 453 -16.73 -4.05 -16.71
C ALA A 453 -16.43 -3.87 -18.20
N LEU A 454 -16.19 -2.63 -18.63
CA LEU A 454 -15.79 -2.29 -20.00
C LEU A 454 -14.62 -1.31 -19.95
N GLN A 455 -13.66 -1.44 -20.88
CA GLN A 455 -12.57 -0.47 -20.97
C GLN A 455 -13.01 0.83 -21.65
N ASP A 456 -14.02 0.79 -22.51
CA ASP A 456 -14.42 1.96 -23.29
C ASP A 456 -15.93 2.11 -23.27
N VAL A 457 -16.44 3.10 -22.54
CA VAL A 457 -17.84 3.52 -22.56
C VAL A 457 -17.84 5.00 -22.91
N ASP A 458 -18.13 5.32 -24.18
CA ASP A 458 -17.99 6.68 -24.73
C ASP A 458 -16.63 7.35 -24.41
N GLY A 459 -15.54 6.57 -24.44
CA GLY A 459 -14.18 7.03 -24.16
C GLY A 459 -13.76 6.98 -22.69
N ILE A 460 -14.63 6.47 -21.81
CA ILE A 460 -14.41 6.34 -20.35
C ILE A 460 -14.05 4.90 -19.99
N ASN A 461 -13.06 4.74 -19.11
CA ASN A 461 -12.55 3.45 -18.67
C ASN A 461 -13.16 2.99 -17.34
N PHE A 462 -13.98 1.95 -17.39
CA PHE A 462 -14.57 1.27 -16.22
C PHE A 462 -13.88 -0.06 -15.89
N TRP A 463 -12.84 -0.44 -16.63
CA TRP A 463 -12.02 -1.64 -16.39
C TRP A 463 -10.88 -1.36 -15.40
N GLY A 464 -10.29 -0.18 -15.49
CA GLY A 464 -9.11 0.24 -14.74
C GLY A 464 -7.80 0.05 -15.52
N GLY A 465 -6.71 0.57 -14.95
CA GLY A 465 -5.38 0.49 -15.54
C GLY A 465 -5.22 1.40 -16.76
N ARG A 466 -4.33 1.01 -17.68
CA ARG A 466 -4.11 1.77 -18.93
C ARG A 466 -5.26 1.53 -19.92
N THR A 467 -5.59 2.55 -20.70
CA THR A 467 -6.59 2.50 -21.77
C THR A 467 -5.90 2.19 -23.09
N TYR A 468 -6.36 1.18 -23.83
CA TYR A 468 -5.92 0.99 -25.21
C TYR A 468 -6.65 2.00 -26.09
N THR A 469 -5.92 2.72 -26.94
CA THR A 469 -6.55 3.64 -27.88
C THR A 469 -6.09 3.35 -29.30
N ARG A 470 -7.03 3.42 -30.25
CA ARG A 470 -6.72 3.27 -31.68
C ARG A 470 -5.66 4.25 -32.15
N ALA A 471 -5.74 5.50 -31.67
CA ALA A 471 -4.84 6.57 -32.05
C ALA A 471 -3.39 6.31 -31.61
N ALA A 472 -3.18 5.74 -30.41
CA ALA A 472 -1.85 5.41 -29.93
C ALA A 472 -1.36 4.03 -30.40
N GLY A 473 -2.27 3.13 -30.78
CA GLY A 473 -1.97 1.73 -31.12
C GLY A 473 -1.48 0.90 -29.94
N GLN A 474 -1.55 1.44 -28.71
CA GLN A 474 -1.03 0.82 -27.50
C GLN A 474 -1.82 1.26 -26.25
N TYR A 475 -1.51 0.61 -25.13
CA TYR A 475 -2.01 0.94 -23.80
C TYR A 475 -1.32 2.19 -23.24
N VAL A 476 -2.10 3.23 -22.96
CA VAL A 476 -1.61 4.48 -22.38
C VAL A 476 -2.40 4.84 -21.13
N TRP A 477 -1.73 5.49 -20.17
CA TRP A 477 -2.43 6.09 -19.04
C TRP A 477 -3.19 7.34 -19.51
N ARG A 478 -4.47 7.43 -19.14
CA ARG A 478 -5.35 8.59 -19.39
C ARG A 478 -6.10 8.92 -18.10
N PRO A 479 -6.51 10.18 -17.88
CA PRO A 479 -7.40 10.55 -16.78
C PRO A 479 -8.86 10.27 -17.17
N ASP A 480 -9.16 9.02 -17.56
CA ASP A 480 -10.45 8.61 -18.11
C ASP A 480 -11.17 7.56 -17.24
N HIS A 481 -10.70 7.31 -16.03
CA HIS A 481 -11.27 6.28 -15.14
C HIS A 481 -12.61 6.68 -14.55
N GLY A 482 -13.66 5.96 -14.92
CA GLY A 482 -14.98 6.04 -14.28
C GLY A 482 -15.11 5.14 -13.06
N ARG A 483 -16.29 5.15 -12.43
CA ARG A 483 -16.66 4.27 -11.32
C ARG A 483 -18.08 3.74 -11.48
N ILE A 484 -18.34 2.55 -10.97
CA ILE A 484 -19.68 1.98 -10.92
C ILE A 484 -20.16 2.01 -9.47
N THR A 485 -21.31 2.64 -9.22
CA THR A 485 -21.87 2.82 -7.88
C THR A 485 -23.29 2.29 -7.79
N ILE A 486 -23.70 1.80 -6.62
CA ILE A 486 -25.06 1.35 -6.38
C ILE A 486 -25.95 2.60 -6.20
N ARG A 487 -27.02 2.74 -6.98
CA ARG A 487 -27.96 3.89 -6.84
C ARG A 487 -29.00 3.67 -5.76
N ASP A 488 -29.63 2.50 -5.78
CA ASP A 488 -30.73 2.15 -4.89
C ASP A 488 -30.34 0.92 -4.04
N ALA A 489 -30.82 0.88 -2.80
CA ALA A 489 -30.71 -0.33 -2.00
C ALA A 489 -31.35 -1.51 -2.74
N ALA A 490 -30.77 -2.71 -2.62
CA ALA A 490 -31.23 -3.90 -3.34
C ALA A 490 -32.77 -4.03 -3.32
N VAL A 491 -33.37 -4.03 -4.51
CA VAL A 491 -34.84 -4.03 -4.70
C VAL A 491 -35.43 -5.34 -4.19
N GLU A 492 -34.68 -6.44 -4.31
CA GLU A 492 -35.03 -7.75 -3.79
C GLU A 492 -33.78 -8.50 -3.31
N GLN A 493 -33.93 -9.20 -2.18
CA GLN A 493 -32.87 -10.01 -1.59
C GLN A 493 -33.45 -11.27 -0.94
N THR A 494 -32.96 -12.42 -1.36
CA THR A 494 -33.21 -13.70 -0.70
C THR A 494 -31.94 -14.54 -0.69
N ASP A 495 -31.68 -15.25 0.42
CA ASP A 495 -30.61 -16.26 0.48
C ASP A 495 -31.09 -17.57 -0.15
N ALA A 496 -30.15 -18.36 -0.68
CA ALA A 496 -30.48 -19.66 -1.27
C ALA A 496 -30.66 -20.72 -0.17
N THR A 497 -31.68 -21.55 -0.36
CA THR A 497 -31.95 -22.75 0.44
C THR A 497 -32.20 -23.94 -0.49
N GLU A 498 -32.28 -25.15 0.05
CA GLU A 498 -32.68 -26.36 -0.70
C GLU A 498 -33.96 -26.18 -1.54
N ARG A 499 -34.86 -25.25 -1.15
CA ARG A 499 -36.18 -25.06 -1.78
C ARG A 499 -36.36 -23.73 -2.51
N GLN A 500 -35.38 -22.83 -2.45
CA GLN A 500 -35.50 -21.48 -2.97
C GLN A 500 -34.14 -20.99 -3.48
N GLU A 501 -34.12 -20.42 -4.69
CA GLU A 501 -32.92 -19.75 -5.19
C GLU A 501 -32.66 -18.44 -4.44
N GLY A 502 -31.38 -18.17 -4.23
CA GLY A 502 -30.93 -16.87 -3.76
C GLY A 502 -31.03 -15.88 -4.90
N ARG A 503 -31.40 -14.64 -4.57
CA ARG A 503 -31.58 -13.57 -5.55
C ARG A 503 -31.09 -12.24 -4.98
N LEU A 504 -30.39 -11.47 -5.81
CA LEU A 504 -29.95 -10.11 -5.53
C LEU A 504 -30.18 -9.23 -6.76
N GLN A 505 -31.12 -8.29 -6.65
CA GLN A 505 -31.43 -7.35 -7.72
C GLN A 505 -30.98 -5.93 -7.36
N GLU A 506 -30.26 -5.29 -8.29
CA GLU A 506 -29.60 -3.98 -8.08
C GLU A 506 -29.73 -3.08 -9.31
N THR A 507 -29.74 -1.77 -9.06
CA THR A 507 -29.59 -0.73 -10.08
C THR A 507 -28.34 0.08 -9.77
N LEU A 508 -27.48 0.25 -10.78
CA LEU A 508 -26.17 0.89 -10.65
C LEU A 508 -26.03 2.05 -11.63
N SER A 509 -25.19 3.01 -11.23
CA SER A 509 -24.74 4.14 -12.03
C SER A 509 -23.31 3.90 -12.47
N TRP A 510 -23.04 4.05 -13.76
CA TRP A 510 -21.68 4.13 -14.29
C TRP A 510 -21.35 5.60 -14.49
N ASP A 511 -20.56 6.13 -13.57
CA ASP A 511 -20.26 7.55 -13.49
C ASP A 511 -18.88 7.84 -14.10
N GLY A 512 -18.80 8.87 -14.93
CA GLY A 512 -17.56 9.35 -15.51
C GLY A 512 -16.59 9.92 -14.47
N PRO A 513 -15.36 10.29 -14.88
CA PRO A 513 -14.37 10.88 -13.97
C PRO A 513 -14.82 12.19 -13.31
N ASP A 514 -15.78 12.89 -13.92
CA ASP A 514 -16.43 14.11 -13.43
C ASP A 514 -17.62 13.83 -12.49
N GLY A 515 -17.97 12.57 -12.28
CA GLY A 515 -19.10 12.12 -11.47
C GLY A 515 -20.44 12.15 -12.20
N ALA A 516 -20.49 12.49 -13.49
CA ALA A 516 -21.73 12.47 -14.25
C ALA A 516 -22.10 11.03 -14.67
N PRO A 517 -23.37 10.60 -14.50
CA PRO A 517 -23.80 9.28 -14.94
C PRO A 517 -23.83 9.19 -16.47
N VAL A 518 -23.26 8.12 -17.02
CA VAL A 518 -23.21 7.85 -18.47
C VAL A 518 -24.05 6.63 -18.83
N LEU A 519 -24.01 5.59 -17.99
CA LEU A 519 -24.76 4.35 -18.17
C LEU A 519 -25.49 4.00 -16.88
N LEU A 520 -26.64 3.35 -17.01
CA LEU A 520 -27.35 2.69 -15.93
C LEU A 520 -27.30 1.18 -16.18
N GLU A 521 -27.08 0.42 -15.11
CA GLU A 521 -27.08 -1.05 -15.14
C GLU A 521 -28.15 -1.57 -14.19
N ASP A 522 -29.15 -2.26 -14.73
CA ASP A 522 -30.02 -3.11 -13.94
C ASP A 522 -29.49 -4.53 -14.01
N ARG A 523 -29.20 -5.14 -12.85
CA ARG A 523 -28.72 -6.52 -12.81
C ARG A 523 -29.40 -7.36 -11.75
N THR A 524 -29.43 -8.66 -12.02
CA THR A 524 -29.90 -9.68 -11.09
C THR A 524 -28.86 -10.79 -11.01
N TRP A 525 -28.36 -11.04 -9.80
CA TRP A 525 -27.66 -12.28 -9.47
C TRP A 525 -28.67 -13.31 -8.96
N THR A 526 -28.59 -14.54 -9.46
CA THR A 526 -29.30 -15.70 -8.89
C THR A 526 -28.34 -16.82 -8.58
N TRP A 527 -28.57 -17.58 -7.50
CA TRP A 527 -27.74 -18.75 -7.19
C TRP A 527 -28.54 -19.85 -6.51
N ALA A 528 -28.16 -21.11 -6.78
CA ALA A 528 -28.82 -22.27 -6.21
C ALA A 528 -27.89 -23.49 -6.17
N GLY A 529 -28.16 -24.42 -5.25
CA GLY A 529 -27.53 -25.73 -5.25
C GLY A 529 -27.99 -26.57 -6.45
N VAL A 530 -27.07 -27.32 -7.04
CA VAL A 530 -27.34 -28.24 -8.17
C VAL A 530 -27.14 -29.69 -7.73
N SER A 531 -26.07 -29.95 -7.00
CA SER A 531 -25.76 -31.24 -6.40
C SER A 531 -24.98 -31.06 -5.09
N ALA A 532 -24.58 -32.15 -4.44
CA ALA A 532 -23.75 -32.09 -3.23
C ALA A 532 -22.36 -31.47 -3.45
N SER A 533 -21.88 -31.38 -4.70
CA SER A 533 -20.56 -30.89 -5.07
C SER A 533 -20.61 -29.78 -6.12
N THR A 534 -21.79 -29.24 -6.45
CA THR A 534 -21.95 -28.24 -7.51
C THR A 534 -23.08 -27.28 -7.19
N TRP A 535 -22.83 -25.99 -7.41
CA TRP A 535 -23.85 -24.95 -7.35
C TRP A 535 -23.76 -24.07 -8.60
N ARG A 536 -24.83 -23.32 -8.89
CA ARG A 536 -24.91 -22.40 -10.03
C ARG A 536 -24.99 -20.96 -9.57
N LEU A 537 -24.39 -20.06 -10.34
CA LEU A 537 -24.48 -18.61 -10.23
C LEU A 537 -24.86 -18.04 -11.59
N SER A 538 -25.96 -17.30 -11.68
CA SER A 538 -26.37 -16.61 -12.90
C SER A 538 -26.32 -15.11 -12.70
N LEU A 539 -25.98 -14.40 -13.76
CA LEU A 539 -26.05 -12.95 -13.85
C LEU A 539 -26.83 -12.57 -15.11
N ASP A 540 -27.91 -11.83 -14.92
CA ASP A 540 -28.60 -11.09 -15.97
C ASP A 540 -28.34 -9.60 -15.75
N PHE A 541 -27.91 -8.89 -16.79
CA PHE A 541 -27.69 -7.45 -16.72
C PHE A 541 -28.17 -6.72 -17.98
N ALA A 542 -28.64 -5.49 -17.78
CA ALA A 542 -29.17 -4.61 -18.81
C ALA A 542 -28.49 -3.25 -18.72
N LEU A 543 -27.82 -2.84 -19.79
CA LEU A 543 -27.10 -1.56 -19.87
C LEU A 543 -27.91 -0.55 -20.68
N SER A 544 -28.27 0.58 -20.07
CA SER A 544 -29.03 1.66 -20.69
C SER A 544 -28.28 2.99 -20.62
N PRO A 545 -28.36 3.86 -21.64
CA PRO A 545 -27.89 5.24 -21.49
C PRO A 545 -28.54 5.93 -20.30
N ALA A 546 -27.75 6.70 -19.53
CA ALA A 546 -28.29 7.49 -18.42
C ALA A 546 -29.06 8.74 -18.88
N GLY A 547 -29.00 9.10 -20.17
CA GLY A 547 -29.72 10.21 -20.78
C GLY A 547 -30.23 9.89 -22.18
N ASP A 548 -30.63 10.91 -22.94
CA ASP A 548 -31.36 10.74 -24.21
C ASP A 548 -30.46 10.50 -25.44
N ARG A 549 -29.17 10.20 -25.25
CA ARG A 549 -28.23 9.95 -26.35
C ARG A 549 -27.77 8.49 -26.34
N PRO A 550 -27.51 7.89 -27.52
CA PRO A 550 -26.88 6.58 -27.58
C PRO A 550 -25.49 6.61 -26.93
N VAL A 551 -25.10 5.49 -26.32
CA VAL A 551 -23.78 5.29 -25.68
C VAL A 551 -23.07 4.12 -26.36
N SER A 552 -21.81 4.33 -26.75
CA SER A 552 -20.93 3.31 -27.33
C SER A 552 -20.30 2.46 -26.23
N LEU A 553 -20.51 1.15 -26.29
CA LEU A 553 -19.92 0.15 -25.40
C LEU A 553 -18.83 -0.62 -26.15
N GLY A 554 -17.59 -0.35 -25.79
CA GLY A 554 -16.40 -0.83 -26.47
C GLY A 554 -15.41 -1.57 -25.59
N SER A 555 -14.39 -2.08 -26.28
CA SER A 555 -13.24 -2.81 -25.78
C SER A 555 -11.97 -2.35 -26.52
N PRO A 556 -10.77 -2.78 -26.08
CA PRO A 556 -9.57 -2.63 -26.91
C PRO A 556 -9.75 -3.21 -28.32
N GLY A 557 -10.46 -4.35 -28.45
CA GLY A 557 -10.73 -5.01 -29.72
C GLY A 557 -11.52 -4.12 -30.68
N SER A 558 -12.61 -3.52 -30.19
CA SER A 558 -13.36 -2.52 -30.95
C SER A 558 -12.56 -1.24 -31.28
N ASN A 559 -11.50 -0.98 -30.51
CA ASN A 559 -10.52 0.07 -30.75
C ASN A 559 -9.34 -0.36 -31.63
N GLY A 560 -9.37 -1.56 -32.23
CA GLY A 560 -8.38 -2.05 -33.18
C GLY A 560 -7.25 -2.90 -32.59
N ARG A 561 -7.31 -3.27 -31.30
CA ARG A 561 -6.40 -4.25 -30.72
C ARG A 561 -6.81 -5.66 -31.16
N PHE A 562 -6.03 -6.30 -32.01
CA PHE A 562 -6.24 -7.71 -32.36
C PHE A 562 -6.37 -8.58 -31.10
N GLU A 563 -7.41 -9.42 -31.03
CA GLU A 563 -7.72 -10.31 -29.89
C GLU A 563 -7.89 -9.59 -28.53
N GLY A 564 -8.20 -8.29 -28.59
CA GLY A 564 -8.37 -7.42 -27.42
C GLY A 564 -9.80 -7.31 -26.91
N GLY A 565 -10.68 -8.26 -27.24
CA GLY A 565 -12.13 -8.17 -27.02
C GLY A 565 -12.61 -8.32 -25.58
N TYR A 566 -11.84 -8.04 -24.53
CA TYR A 566 -12.36 -8.15 -23.17
C TYR A 566 -13.34 -7.02 -22.85
N GLY A 567 -14.41 -7.37 -22.14
CA GLY A 567 -15.47 -6.44 -21.75
C GLY A 567 -16.82 -7.13 -21.64
N GLY A 568 -17.71 -6.63 -20.80
CA GLY A 568 -18.95 -7.32 -20.41
C GLY A 568 -18.73 -8.12 -19.13
N PHE A 569 -19.32 -9.32 -19.04
CA PHE A 569 -19.05 -10.23 -17.93
C PHE A 569 -17.60 -10.71 -17.96
N PHE A 570 -16.95 -10.68 -16.80
CA PHE A 570 -15.61 -11.20 -16.63
C PHE A 570 -15.43 -11.88 -15.28
N TRP A 571 -14.67 -12.97 -15.30
CA TRP A 571 -14.26 -13.76 -14.17
C TRP A 571 -12.73 -13.80 -14.11
N ARG A 572 -12.16 -13.14 -13.11
CA ARG A 572 -10.73 -13.21 -12.80
C ARG A 572 -10.45 -14.46 -11.96
N LEU A 573 -9.73 -15.43 -12.52
CA LEU A 573 -9.30 -16.63 -11.79
C LEU A 573 -7.96 -16.41 -11.06
N PRO A 574 -7.72 -17.11 -9.94
CA PRO A 574 -6.37 -17.27 -9.41
C PRO A 574 -5.56 -18.21 -10.32
N ALA A 575 -4.23 -18.09 -10.25
CA ALA A 575 -3.35 -19.08 -10.86
C ALA A 575 -3.58 -20.46 -10.20
N CYS A 576 -3.56 -21.52 -11.02
CA CYS A 576 -3.76 -22.89 -10.56
C CYS A 576 -2.87 -23.87 -11.31
N GLU A 577 -2.63 -25.03 -10.69
CA GLU A 577 -1.84 -26.09 -11.31
C GLU A 577 -2.69 -26.88 -12.31
N GLY A 578 -2.10 -27.20 -13.46
CA GLY A 578 -2.75 -28.04 -14.48
C GLY A 578 -4.02 -27.43 -15.08
N ALA A 579 -4.05 -26.11 -15.26
CA ALA A 579 -5.18 -25.41 -15.86
C ALA A 579 -5.53 -25.99 -17.24
N GLN A 580 -6.80 -26.34 -17.43
CA GLN A 580 -7.36 -26.84 -18.68
C GLN A 580 -8.59 -26.03 -19.03
N VAL A 581 -8.72 -25.68 -20.32
CA VAL A 581 -9.88 -25.01 -20.87
C VAL A 581 -10.37 -25.73 -22.11
N TRP A 582 -11.68 -25.92 -22.22
CA TRP A 582 -12.29 -26.60 -23.37
C TRP A 582 -13.74 -26.17 -23.61
N THR A 583 -14.20 -26.45 -24.81
CA THR A 583 -15.58 -26.28 -25.28
C THR A 583 -16.00 -27.56 -26.03
N PRO A 584 -17.25 -27.69 -26.49
CA PRO A 584 -17.61 -28.78 -27.41
C PRO A 584 -16.80 -28.79 -28.72
N ALA A 585 -16.26 -27.63 -29.13
CA ALA A 585 -15.63 -27.46 -30.44
C ALA A 585 -14.10 -27.63 -30.42
N GLY A 586 -13.46 -27.55 -29.25
CA GLY A 586 -12.00 -27.52 -29.15
C GLY A 586 -11.47 -27.35 -27.74
N THR A 587 -10.15 -27.43 -27.59
CA THR A 587 -9.43 -27.39 -26.31
C THR A 587 -8.24 -26.43 -26.36
N GLY A 588 -7.93 -25.78 -25.23
CA GLY A 588 -6.82 -24.84 -25.12
C GLY A 588 -7.18 -23.39 -25.50
N GLU A 589 -6.41 -22.44 -24.98
CA GLU A 589 -6.68 -21.00 -25.15
C GLU A 589 -6.82 -20.60 -26.63
N SER A 590 -5.90 -21.06 -27.50
CA SER A 590 -5.85 -20.65 -28.91
C SER A 590 -7.08 -21.04 -29.72
N GLU A 591 -7.74 -22.16 -29.39
CA GLU A 591 -8.94 -22.61 -30.11
C GLU A 591 -10.21 -21.94 -29.58
N ILE A 592 -10.20 -21.52 -28.31
CA ILE A 592 -11.39 -21.05 -27.60
C ILE A 592 -11.49 -19.52 -27.56
N HIS A 593 -10.36 -18.82 -27.52
CA HIS A 593 -10.32 -17.37 -27.52
C HIS A 593 -10.95 -16.81 -28.81
N GLY A 594 -12.06 -16.09 -28.68
CA GLY A 594 -12.85 -15.57 -29.80
C GLY A 594 -13.83 -16.57 -30.42
N SER A 595 -13.95 -17.78 -29.86
CA SER A 595 -14.96 -18.75 -30.30
C SER A 595 -16.36 -18.38 -29.80
N VAL A 596 -17.38 -18.77 -30.55
CA VAL A 596 -18.79 -18.67 -30.16
C VAL A 596 -19.32 -20.08 -29.98
N THR A 597 -19.37 -20.55 -28.73
CA THR A 597 -19.81 -21.89 -28.35
C THR A 597 -20.80 -21.78 -27.17
N PRO A 598 -21.74 -22.73 -27.01
CA PRO A 598 -22.78 -22.63 -25.99
C PRO A 598 -22.24 -22.64 -24.56
N TRP A 599 -21.10 -23.28 -24.35
CA TRP A 599 -20.43 -23.29 -23.05
C TRP A 599 -18.92 -23.43 -23.18
N LEU A 600 -18.24 -23.00 -22.12
CA LEU A 600 -16.81 -23.13 -21.89
C LEU A 600 -16.58 -23.71 -20.50
N ALA A 601 -15.65 -24.66 -20.39
CA ALA A 601 -15.20 -25.20 -19.12
C ALA A 601 -13.76 -24.79 -18.82
N TRP A 602 -13.49 -24.51 -17.55
CA TRP A 602 -12.16 -24.29 -16.99
C TRP A 602 -11.99 -25.20 -15.78
N ALA A 603 -10.90 -25.97 -15.72
CA ALA A 603 -10.58 -26.78 -14.55
C ALA A 603 -9.10 -26.68 -14.16
N GLY A 604 -8.81 -26.92 -12.89
CA GLY A 604 -7.45 -26.96 -12.38
C GLY A 604 -7.41 -27.18 -10.86
N THR A 605 -6.20 -27.33 -10.32
CA THR A 605 -5.98 -27.46 -8.88
C THR A 605 -5.59 -26.11 -8.27
N PHE A 606 -6.52 -25.52 -7.54
CA PHE A 606 -6.34 -24.25 -6.84
C PHE A 606 -5.86 -24.49 -5.40
N ASP A 607 -5.52 -23.40 -4.69
CA ASP A 607 -5.30 -23.48 -3.25
C ASP A 607 -6.61 -23.88 -2.55
N GLY A 608 -6.61 -25.06 -1.91
CA GLY A 608 -7.78 -25.69 -1.31
C GLY A 608 -8.34 -26.91 -2.05
N GLY A 609 -8.00 -27.13 -3.34
CA GLY A 609 -8.35 -28.35 -4.07
C GLY A 609 -8.64 -28.16 -5.56
N GLY A 610 -8.98 -29.27 -6.22
CA GLY A 610 -9.46 -29.25 -7.62
C GLY A 610 -10.83 -28.58 -7.73
N ALA A 611 -11.04 -27.82 -8.81
CA ALA A 611 -12.33 -27.22 -9.12
C ALA A 611 -12.57 -27.15 -10.64
N THR A 612 -13.84 -27.14 -11.03
CA THR A 612 -14.29 -26.91 -12.39
C THR A 612 -15.31 -25.76 -12.42
N LEU A 613 -15.09 -24.80 -13.31
CA LEU A 613 -16.02 -23.73 -13.64
C LEU A 613 -16.59 -24.00 -15.03
N ILE A 614 -17.92 -23.97 -15.17
CA ILE A 614 -18.60 -24.17 -16.46
C ILE A 614 -19.40 -22.91 -16.74
N PHE A 615 -18.96 -22.14 -17.74
CA PHE A 615 -19.59 -20.91 -18.19
C PHE A 615 -20.54 -21.25 -19.33
N VAL A 616 -21.81 -20.92 -19.18
CA VAL A 616 -22.88 -21.20 -20.15
C VAL A 616 -23.43 -19.88 -20.65
N ALA A 617 -23.30 -19.65 -21.95
CA ALA A 617 -23.86 -18.49 -22.62
C ALA A 617 -25.39 -18.61 -22.68
N SER A 618 -26.11 -17.49 -22.55
CA SER A 618 -27.55 -17.47 -22.83
C SER A 618 -27.86 -18.00 -24.23
N GLU A 619 -29.03 -18.63 -24.38
CA GLU A 619 -29.49 -19.15 -25.66
C GLU A 619 -29.51 -18.05 -26.73
N GLY A 620 -28.96 -18.36 -27.91
CA GLY A 620 -28.86 -17.41 -29.03
C GLY A 620 -27.79 -16.34 -28.87
N SER A 621 -26.98 -16.35 -27.80
CA SER A 621 -25.83 -15.44 -27.67
C SER A 621 -24.85 -15.62 -28.82
N ALA A 622 -24.42 -14.50 -29.40
CA ALA A 622 -23.37 -14.44 -30.42
C ALA A 622 -22.07 -13.84 -29.88
N ASP A 623 -22.01 -13.55 -28.58
CA ASP A 623 -20.85 -12.94 -27.93
C ASP A 623 -19.71 -13.97 -27.83
N PRO A 624 -18.50 -13.66 -28.33
CA PRO A 624 -17.37 -14.58 -28.24
C PRO A 624 -16.83 -14.77 -26.82
N TRP A 625 -16.27 -15.95 -26.54
CA TRP A 625 -15.53 -16.19 -25.32
C TRP A 625 -14.19 -15.45 -25.33
N PHE A 626 -13.94 -14.62 -24.33
CA PHE A 626 -12.61 -14.08 -24.05
C PHE A 626 -11.92 -14.95 -23.01
N VAL A 627 -10.85 -15.65 -23.40
CA VAL A 627 -10.13 -16.57 -22.51
C VAL A 627 -8.66 -16.22 -22.45
N ARG A 628 -8.09 -16.22 -21.25
CA ARG A 628 -6.65 -16.17 -21.03
C ARG A 628 -6.31 -17.21 -19.96
N VAL A 629 -5.45 -18.16 -20.32
CA VAL A 629 -4.82 -19.13 -19.41
C VAL A 629 -3.41 -18.64 -19.08
N ASP A 630 -2.66 -18.31 -20.12
CA ASP A 630 -1.30 -17.80 -19.99
C ASP A 630 -1.26 -16.29 -19.72
N GLY A 631 -0.27 -15.86 -18.94
CA GLY A 631 -0.08 -14.46 -18.55
C GLY A 631 -1.00 -14.02 -17.42
N TYR A 632 -2.32 -14.09 -17.61
CA TYR A 632 -3.29 -13.79 -16.55
C TYR A 632 -4.56 -14.66 -16.70
N PRO A 633 -4.90 -15.50 -15.71
CA PRO A 633 -6.08 -16.36 -15.78
C PRO A 633 -7.40 -15.57 -15.80
N GLY A 634 -8.24 -15.76 -16.80
CA GLY A 634 -9.51 -15.05 -16.92
C GLY A 634 -10.43 -15.59 -17.99
N VAL A 635 -11.73 -15.55 -17.73
CA VAL A 635 -12.80 -15.88 -18.68
C VAL A 635 -13.79 -14.72 -18.72
N GLY A 636 -14.19 -14.30 -19.91
CA GLY A 636 -15.25 -13.32 -20.10
C GLY A 636 -16.15 -13.69 -21.27
N GLN A 637 -17.33 -13.09 -21.29
CA GLN A 637 -18.23 -13.13 -22.43
C GLN A 637 -18.20 -11.76 -23.09
N SER A 638 -17.57 -11.69 -24.26
CA SER A 638 -17.19 -10.44 -24.90
C SER A 638 -18.41 -9.70 -25.45
N LEU A 639 -18.75 -8.59 -24.81
CA LEU A 639 -19.81 -7.72 -25.30
C LEU A 639 -19.44 -7.05 -26.63
N ALA A 640 -18.16 -6.68 -26.80
CA ALA A 640 -17.67 -5.92 -27.94
C ALA A 640 -16.33 -6.51 -28.42
N TRP A 641 -16.37 -7.54 -29.27
CA TRP A 641 -15.14 -8.20 -29.73
C TRP A 641 -14.35 -7.31 -30.71
N ASP A 642 -14.89 -7.06 -31.91
CA ASP A 642 -14.24 -6.23 -32.94
C ASP A 642 -14.97 -4.90 -33.21
N THR A 643 -16.23 -4.78 -32.76
CA THR A 643 -17.09 -3.63 -33.04
C THR A 643 -17.79 -3.21 -31.75
N PRO A 644 -17.93 -1.90 -31.46
CA PRO A 644 -18.65 -1.49 -30.27
C PRO A 644 -20.14 -1.82 -30.40
N VAL A 645 -20.76 -2.16 -29.28
CA VAL A 645 -22.22 -2.29 -29.17
C VAL A 645 -22.79 -0.93 -28.81
N ILE A 646 -23.88 -0.52 -29.45
CA ILE A 646 -24.53 0.76 -29.16
C ILE A 646 -25.74 0.51 -28.25
N ALA A 647 -25.73 1.12 -27.07
CA ALA A 647 -26.89 1.18 -26.19
C ALA A 647 -27.75 2.38 -26.58
N GLU A 648 -28.99 2.12 -26.99
CA GLU A 648 -29.93 3.14 -27.45
C GLU A 648 -30.92 3.49 -26.34
N PRO A 649 -31.35 4.76 -26.19
CA PRO A 649 -32.39 5.13 -25.23
C PRO A 649 -33.66 4.28 -25.43
N GLY A 650 -34.16 3.69 -24.33
CA GLY A 650 -35.32 2.80 -24.34
C GLY A 650 -35.09 1.39 -24.89
N HIS A 651 -33.88 1.05 -25.36
CA HIS A 651 -33.51 -0.28 -25.85
C HIS A 651 -32.23 -0.77 -25.15
N PRO A 652 -32.34 -1.28 -23.91
CA PRO A 652 -31.18 -1.72 -23.15
C PRO A 652 -30.42 -2.84 -23.85
N VAL A 653 -29.09 -2.83 -23.71
CA VAL A 653 -28.24 -3.95 -24.11
C VAL A 653 -28.30 -4.99 -23.00
N GLN A 654 -29.02 -6.09 -23.26
CA GLN A 654 -29.24 -7.17 -22.31
C GLN A 654 -28.28 -8.34 -22.56
N ARG A 655 -27.73 -8.91 -21.49
CA ARG A 655 -26.90 -10.11 -21.50
C ARG A 655 -27.15 -10.96 -20.28
N GLY A 656 -26.95 -12.26 -20.43
CA GLY A 656 -27.08 -13.25 -19.38
C GLY A 656 -25.96 -14.30 -19.47
N ILE A 657 -25.54 -14.80 -18.31
CA ILE A 657 -24.58 -15.88 -18.20
C ILE A 657 -24.87 -16.72 -16.96
N THR A 658 -24.71 -18.03 -17.08
CA THR A 658 -24.72 -18.96 -15.94
C THR A 658 -23.34 -19.58 -15.77
N VAL A 659 -22.87 -19.66 -14.53
CA VAL A 659 -21.62 -20.33 -14.16
C VAL A 659 -21.93 -21.42 -13.15
N PHE A 660 -21.58 -22.66 -13.49
CA PHE A 660 -21.54 -23.74 -12.50
C PHE A 660 -20.18 -23.77 -11.83
N VAL A 661 -20.18 -23.90 -10.51
CA VAL A 661 -18.99 -23.97 -9.68
C VAL A 661 -18.99 -25.34 -9.00
N ALA A 662 -18.08 -26.21 -9.43
CA ALA A 662 -18.00 -27.59 -8.99
C ALA A 662 -16.71 -27.89 -8.23
N ASP A 663 -16.83 -28.74 -7.21
CA ASP A 663 -15.69 -29.40 -6.58
C ASP A 663 -15.09 -30.44 -7.54
N GLY A 664 -13.76 -30.51 -7.60
CA GLY A 664 -13.04 -31.48 -8.42
C GLY A 664 -12.96 -31.12 -9.90
N ILE A 665 -12.39 -32.03 -10.68
CA ILE A 665 -12.20 -31.90 -12.13
C ILE A 665 -13.26 -32.75 -12.83
N LEU A 666 -14.18 -32.11 -13.55
CA LEU A 666 -15.27 -32.79 -14.28
C LEU A 666 -14.86 -33.11 -15.71
N GLY A 667 -15.37 -34.23 -16.24
CA GLY A 667 -15.24 -34.58 -17.66
C GLY A 667 -16.36 -33.95 -18.50
N THR A 668 -16.18 -33.89 -19.82
CA THR A 668 -17.16 -33.32 -20.76
C THR A 668 -18.56 -33.94 -20.62
N THR A 669 -18.67 -35.26 -20.46
CA THR A 669 -19.96 -35.94 -20.30
C THR A 669 -20.72 -35.47 -19.07
N ASP A 670 -20.02 -35.25 -17.95
CA ASP A 670 -20.64 -34.78 -16.71
C ASP A 670 -21.11 -33.32 -16.86
N ILE A 671 -20.31 -32.51 -17.56
CA ILE A 671 -20.63 -31.11 -17.88
C ILE A 671 -21.90 -31.03 -18.75
N GLU A 672 -21.97 -31.80 -19.83
CA GLU A 672 -23.13 -31.83 -20.71
C GLU A 672 -24.39 -32.32 -19.97
N ALA A 673 -24.25 -33.29 -19.07
CA ALA A 673 -25.36 -33.74 -18.22
C ALA A 673 -25.84 -32.64 -17.27
N LEU A 674 -24.93 -31.88 -16.64
CA LEU A 674 -25.26 -30.75 -15.76
C LEU A 674 -26.03 -29.65 -16.51
N ILE A 675 -25.57 -29.28 -17.70
CA ILE A 675 -26.21 -28.24 -18.52
C ILE A 675 -27.61 -28.68 -18.96
N ASN A 676 -27.76 -29.93 -19.41
CA ASN A 676 -29.05 -30.46 -19.88
C ASN A 676 -30.09 -30.56 -18.74
N GLN A 677 -29.67 -30.89 -17.52
CA GLN A 677 -30.57 -30.91 -16.36
C GLN A 677 -31.16 -29.52 -16.05
N GLN A 678 -30.43 -28.43 -16.33
CA GLN A 678 -30.93 -27.07 -16.18
C GLN A 678 -31.96 -26.70 -17.25
N GLY A 679 -31.74 -27.10 -18.51
CA GLY A 679 -32.68 -26.82 -19.60
C GLY A 679 -34.09 -27.38 -19.34
N ASN A 680 -34.18 -28.54 -18.67
CA ASN A 680 -35.45 -29.18 -18.32
C ASN A 680 -36.16 -28.56 -17.10
N LEU A 681 -35.52 -27.67 -16.34
CA LEU A 681 -36.13 -26.97 -15.19
C LEU A 681 -36.83 -25.66 -15.58
N HIS A 682 -36.66 -25.19 -16.82
CA HIS A 682 -37.25 -23.95 -17.34
C HIS A 682 -38.42 -24.16 -18.32
N GLU A 683 -38.82 -25.40 -18.65
CA GLU A 683 -40.12 -25.63 -19.30
C GLU A 683 -41.24 -25.43 -18.27
N PRO A 684 -42.20 -24.50 -18.50
CA PRO A 684 -43.37 -24.42 -17.65
C PRO A 684 -44.15 -25.73 -17.81
N ASP A 685 -44.47 -26.35 -16.68
CA ASP A 685 -45.26 -27.57 -16.57
C ASP A 685 -46.58 -27.38 -17.32
N ASN A 686 -46.62 -27.82 -18.58
CA ASN A 686 -47.84 -27.86 -19.38
C ASN A 686 -48.54 -29.18 -19.03
N SER A 687 -49.19 -29.21 -17.86
CA SER A 687 -50.23 -30.18 -17.56
C SER A 687 -51.34 -29.61 -16.70
#